data_AF-A0AAU4XMC4-F1
#
_entry.id   AF-A0AAU4XMC4-F1
#
_cell.length_a   1.000
_cell.length_b   1.000
_cell.length_c   1.000
_cell.angle_alpha   90.00
_cell.angle_beta   90.00
_cell.angle_gamma   90.00
#
_symmetry.space_group_name_H-M   'P 1'
#
loop_
_entity.id
_entity.type
_entity.pdbx_description
1 polymer ?
#
loop_
_entity_poly.entity_id
_entity_poly.type
_entity_poly.pdbx_seq_one_letter_code
_entity_poly.pdbx_strand_id
1 'polypeptide(L)'
;MGDLLFGTTLLASFLGGVVALLAPCCVSVMLPAYLATGFRRRTGILAATLVFAAWVATVIVPIGLGATALVSLISGHHLLVFSIGGAAMALGGLALLAGWKPQLPMIAGRAPHGHGFGSVYGLGVFSGAASSCCAPVLAGVAVLSGAAASFPAALAVSLTYVAGMVAPLCLLALVWDRRDWGASRLLQGRQVTVGVGRLRRPLGSAVSGTPETLEPVTALAPSLRRPAGVLLALAALALAALLGTATPASAHATLLFTSPAADATVADSPKSLVLVFDQPVSLSGSTVRLQPTAGLGTAALSQGRRTVTVPVRGTLTEGVHTVDWTVTAQDGDIMTGSYRFAVGPRTVALTSGQTTTAKDRVPTTILRWLLFAALALLLGELTTSHLAARVPDAPVRRPRSWALPAALVGCAAALGLTALVIGDGSLRSVIDTRPGVLSLIEVAGFALAAVAVGVRHRSWAVVPLAAVVIAEALRAHPQAQQAVAGPMLTFIHLAAAALWLGALVQVLRTTADWRGERAAARGLLSAYARLAAWLFAAVVTTGVIAALLLVPLGDVFHTTYGQVLLAKIALVAGAAALAYLARRRLHSAPGRLPYRPARVEASALIVVLAVSATLTVLRAPADANRPLSFAPPTTGPVVPAGTRAGEIGISARASTGQLIVELTAPQVGNPDDQSYGLSATLADPRGTRRALKLRGCGTGCFYTQLTWREGTSHLTLTASAGEEWAGGRAGLAITWPARPDAALLRETVGAMKKAPRFTLHELVTSNTTLGLGDLKQLPITGKEFLAAEPYGSGTAPVITRLPDDNGHRRLALAYPAEHTQLDLTLDETGRILHETLTAPNHLVTRTFVYPETGEEGHEH
;
A
#
# COMPACT_ATOMS: atom_id res chain seq x y z
N MET A 1 25.05 6.33 22.32
CA MET A 1 23.91 6.10 21.39
C MET A 1 23.90 7.06 20.22
N GLY A 2 24.35 8.32 20.38
CA GLY A 2 24.48 9.30 19.29
C GLY A 2 25.41 8.88 18.15
N ASP A 3 26.58 8.31 18.44
CA ASP A 3 27.57 7.95 17.40
C ASP A 3 27.10 6.80 16.49
N LEU A 4 26.35 5.84 17.05
CA LEU A 4 25.75 4.73 16.29
C LEU A 4 24.65 5.22 15.35
N LEU A 5 23.82 6.16 15.80
CA LEU A 5 22.76 6.77 14.99
C LEU A 5 23.35 7.66 13.89
N PHE A 6 24.41 8.41 14.19
CA PHE A 6 25.09 9.22 13.18
C PHE A 6 25.78 8.35 12.12
N GLY A 7 26.42 7.25 12.52
CA GLY A 7 27.02 6.28 11.60
C GLY A 7 26.01 5.65 10.66
N THR A 8 24.81 5.28 11.14
CA THR A 8 23.75 4.73 10.27
C THR A 8 23.17 5.77 9.33
N THR A 9 23.05 7.02 9.75
CA THR A 9 22.62 8.13 8.88
C THR A 9 23.61 8.39 7.75
N LEU A 10 24.91 8.41 8.04
CA LEU A 10 25.95 8.56 7.01
C LEU A 10 25.95 7.37 6.04
N LEU A 11 25.83 6.14 6.54
CA LEU A 11 25.76 4.95 5.69
C LEU A 11 24.52 4.97 4.79
N ALA A 12 23.34 5.33 5.34
CA ALA A 12 22.11 5.46 4.58
C ALA A 12 22.24 6.55 3.50
N SER A 13 22.87 7.68 3.83
CA SER A 13 23.13 8.76 2.87
C SER A 13 24.05 8.32 1.73
N PHE A 14 25.14 7.61 2.04
CA PHE A 14 26.06 7.06 1.05
C PHE A 14 25.35 6.08 0.09
N LEU A 15 24.59 5.13 0.63
CA LEU A 15 23.84 4.16 -0.16
C LEU A 15 22.75 4.84 -0.99
N GLY A 16 22.09 5.86 -0.43
CA GLY A 16 21.14 6.71 -1.16
C GLY A 16 21.79 7.36 -2.38
N GLY A 17 23.03 7.83 -2.26
CA GLY A 17 23.80 8.39 -3.37
C GLY A 17 24.12 7.35 -4.45
N VAL A 18 24.52 6.14 -4.06
CA VAL A 18 24.77 5.03 -5.00
C VAL A 18 23.50 4.68 -5.78
N VAL A 19 22.36 4.58 -5.09
CA VAL A 19 21.06 4.30 -5.71
C VAL A 19 20.62 5.44 -6.63
N ALA A 20 20.85 6.69 -6.23
CA ALA A 20 20.52 7.86 -7.04
C ALA A 20 21.26 7.84 -8.38
N LEU A 21 22.55 7.47 -8.41
CA LEU A 21 23.30 7.33 -9.66
C LEU A 21 22.68 6.26 -10.59
N LEU A 22 22.17 5.16 -10.03
CA LEU A 22 21.58 4.05 -10.82
C LEU A 22 20.21 4.41 -11.41
N ALA A 23 19.60 5.54 -11.01
CA ALA A 23 18.37 6.01 -11.62
C ALA A 23 18.60 6.31 -13.11
N PRO A 24 17.69 5.90 -14.02
CA PRO A 24 17.86 6.06 -15.47
C PRO A 24 18.16 7.50 -15.90
N CYS A 25 17.61 8.48 -15.18
CA CYS A 25 17.79 9.90 -15.48
C CYS A 25 19.13 10.46 -14.98
N CYS A 26 19.67 9.94 -13.88
CA CYS A 26 20.97 10.34 -13.33
C CYS A 26 22.12 9.64 -14.10
N VAL A 27 22.02 8.33 -14.38
CA VAL A 27 23.08 7.61 -15.14
C VAL A 27 23.21 8.10 -16.58
N SER A 28 22.11 8.45 -17.25
CA SER A 28 22.13 8.84 -18.66
C SER A 28 22.78 10.20 -18.91
N VAL A 29 22.86 11.06 -17.90
CA VAL A 29 23.51 12.38 -17.99
C VAL A 29 24.87 12.39 -17.30
N MET A 30 24.96 11.85 -16.07
CA MET A 30 26.21 11.88 -15.29
C MET A 30 27.29 10.99 -15.87
N LEU A 31 26.96 9.79 -16.37
CA LEU A 31 27.97 8.88 -16.89
C LEU A 31 28.63 9.45 -18.16
N PRO A 32 27.91 9.91 -19.20
CA PRO A 32 28.55 10.51 -20.37
C PRO A 32 29.34 11.78 -20.04
N ALA A 33 28.83 12.63 -19.15
CA ALA A 33 29.52 13.84 -18.71
C ALA A 33 30.84 13.50 -17.98
N TYR A 34 30.81 12.54 -17.06
CA TYR A 34 31.98 12.07 -16.34
C TYR A 34 33.01 11.45 -17.28
N LEU A 35 32.59 10.55 -18.19
CA LEU A 35 33.47 9.91 -19.17
C LEU A 35 34.10 10.92 -20.14
N ALA A 36 33.37 11.94 -20.57
CA ALA A 36 33.90 13.02 -21.41
C ALA A 36 35.07 13.77 -20.76
N THR A 37 35.11 13.79 -19.42
CA THR A 37 36.15 14.46 -18.63
C THR A 37 37.30 13.50 -18.22
N GLY A 38 36.98 12.24 -17.89
CA GLY A 38 37.94 11.25 -17.40
C GLY A 38 38.83 10.62 -18.48
N PHE A 39 38.37 10.52 -19.73
CA PHE A 39 39.12 9.79 -20.77
C PHE A 39 40.26 10.55 -21.44
N ARG A 40 40.47 11.85 -21.13
CA ARG A 40 41.46 12.68 -21.85
C ARG A 40 42.81 12.83 -21.14
N ARG A 41 42.99 12.36 -19.89
CA ARG A 41 44.28 12.37 -19.16
C ARG A 41 44.44 11.11 -18.28
N ARG A 42 45.25 10.14 -18.71
CA ARG A 42 45.51 8.86 -17.99
C ARG A 42 46.02 9.05 -16.55
N THR A 43 46.76 10.12 -16.26
CA THR A 43 47.33 10.40 -14.93
C THR A 43 46.43 11.25 -14.02
N GLY A 44 45.22 11.61 -14.46
CA GLY A 44 44.37 12.61 -13.78
C GLY A 44 43.02 12.11 -13.28
N ILE A 45 42.73 10.81 -13.28
CA ILE A 45 41.39 10.26 -12.98
C ILE A 45 40.89 10.68 -11.60
N LEU A 46 41.73 10.59 -10.57
CA LEU A 46 41.38 11.02 -9.20
C LEU A 46 41.11 12.52 -9.14
N ALA A 47 41.96 13.35 -9.77
CA ALA A 47 41.78 14.80 -9.80
C ALA A 47 40.52 15.21 -10.58
N ALA A 48 40.25 14.58 -11.72
CA ALA A 48 39.03 14.80 -12.51
C ALA A 48 37.78 14.38 -11.74
N THR A 49 37.86 13.28 -10.99
CA THR A 49 36.77 12.79 -10.14
C THR A 49 36.50 13.72 -8.97
N LEU A 50 37.54 14.26 -8.32
CA LEU A 50 37.38 15.24 -7.26
C LEU A 50 36.81 16.56 -7.77
N VAL A 51 37.21 17.01 -8.96
CA VAL A 51 36.65 18.21 -9.59
C VAL A 51 35.19 17.99 -9.99
N PHE A 52 34.86 16.81 -10.52
CA PHE A 52 33.48 16.42 -10.81
C PHE A 52 32.63 16.32 -9.54
N ALA A 53 33.16 15.73 -8.47
CA ALA A 53 32.48 15.63 -7.17
C ALA A 53 32.26 16.99 -6.51
N ALA A 54 33.30 17.85 -6.49
CA ALA A 54 33.21 19.21 -5.98
C ALA A 54 32.15 20.00 -6.74
N TRP A 55 32.07 19.77 -8.05
CA TRP A 55 31.06 20.39 -8.87
C TRP A 55 29.64 19.87 -8.54
N VAL A 56 29.41 18.56 -8.47
CA VAL A 56 28.10 17.97 -8.10
C VAL A 56 27.66 18.46 -6.71
N ALA A 57 28.61 18.60 -5.79
CA ALA A 57 28.36 19.14 -4.46
C ALA A 57 27.84 20.59 -4.50
N THR A 58 28.29 21.43 -5.44
CA THR A 58 27.83 22.83 -5.52
C THR A 58 26.33 22.98 -5.78
N VAL A 59 25.69 21.99 -6.42
CA VAL A 59 24.24 21.99 -6.67
C VAL A 59 23.51 21.21 -5.57
N ILE A 60 24.03 20.05 -5.19
CA ILE A 60 23.31 19.10 -4.34
C ILE A 60 23.42 19.46 -2.85
N VAL A 61 24.56 19.99 -2.39
CA VAL A 61 24.75 20.36 -0.98
C VAL A 61 23.82 21.50 -0.54
N PRO A 62 23.64 22.60 -1.31
CA PRO A 62 22.66 23.64 -0.93
C PRO A 62 21.21 23.13 -0.86
N ILE A 63 20.85 22.18 -1.74
CA ILE A 63 19.52 21.55 -1.72
C ILE A 63 19.40 20.61 -0.50
N GLY A 64 20.43 19.81 -0.22
CA GLY A 64 20.47 18.87 0.91
C GLY A 64 20.52 19.55 2.28
N LEU A 65 21.20 20.71 2.39
CA LEU A 65 21.21 21.56 3.59
C LEU A 65 19.88 22.28 3.82
N GLY A 66 18.90 22.13 2.93
CA GLY A 66 17.58 22.72 3.08
C GLY A 66 17.63 24.23 2.99
N ALA A 67 18.07 24.78 1.84
CA ALA A 67 17.71 26.14 1.46
C ALA A 67 16.17 26.24 1.42
N THR A 68 15.56 26.54 2.56
CA THR A 68 14.12 26.46 2.84
C THR A 68 13.32 27.34 1.88
N ALA A 69 13.90 28.46 1.43
CA ALA A 69 13.32 29.33 0.41
C ALA A 69 13.22 28.68 -0.98
N LEU A 70 14.16 27.80 -1.36
CA LEU A 70 14.15 27.11 -2.66
C LEU A 70 13.21 25.90 -2.63
N VAL A 71 13.20 25.17 -1.51
CA VAL A 71 12.33 24.01 -1.31
C VAL A 71 10.86 24.44 -1.16
N SER A 72 10.56 25.56 -0.49
CA SER A 72 9.19 26.07 -0.39
C SER A 72 8.65 26.57 -1.73
N LEU A 73 9.48 27.25 -2.53
CA LEU A 73 9.12 27.75 -3.86
C LEU A 73 8.82 26.59 -4.84
N ILE A 74 9.64 25.53 -4.81
CA ILE A 74 9.47 24.32 -5.62
C ILE A 74 8.26 23.50 -5.15
N SER A 75 8.04 23.39 -3.84
CA SER A 75 6.90 22.62 -3.29
C SER A 75 5.56 23.28 -3.60
N GLY A 76 5.47 24.61 -3.56
CA GLY A 76 4.26 25.35 -3.93
C GLY A 76 3.90 25.29 -5.42
N HIS A 77 4.88 25.04 -6.30
CA HIS A 77 4.69 24.99 -7.76
C HIS A 77 5.05 23.62 -8.36
N HIS A 78 5.04 22.56 -7.56
CA HIS A 78 5.51 21.23 -7.94
C HIS A 78 4.87 20.74 -9.26
N LEU A 79 3.55 20.91 -9.41
CA LEU A 79 2.84 20.50 -10.62
C LEU A 79 3.31 21.27 -11.87
N LEU A 80 3.57 22.58 -11.75
CA LEU A 80 4.02 23.44 -12.85
C LEU A 80 5.45 23.12 -13.27
N VAL A 81 6.39 23.03 -12.32
CA VAL A 81 7.80 22.76 -12.63
C VAL A 81 7.97 21.39 -13.29
N PHE A 82 7.30 20.36 -12.76
CA PHE A 82 7.37 19.02 -13.33
C PHE A 82 6.60 18.87 -14.65
N SER A 83 5.46 19.54 -14.83
CA SER A 83 4.73 19.52 -16.11
C SER A 83 5.49 20.25 -17.22
N ILE A 84 6.14 21.39 -16.92
CA ILE A 84 7.00 22.11 -17.86
C ILE A 84 8.22 21.24 -18.23
N GLY A 85 8.90 20.67 -17.24
CA GLY A 85 10.04 19.78 -17.48
C GLY A 85 9.66 18.54 -18.29
N GLY A 86 8.54 17.89 -17.93
CA GLY A 86 8.00 16.73 -18.64
C GLY A 86 7.57 17.06 -20.07
N ALA A 87 6.89 18.19 -20.29
CA ALA A 87 6.50 18.66 -21.61
C ALA A 87 7.72 18.99 -22.48
N ALA A 88 8.75 19.63 -21.91
CA ALA A 88 10.00 19.90 -22.61
C ALA A 88 10.74 18.61 -23.01
N MET A 89 10.80 17.61 -22.13
CA MET A 89 11.40 16.30 -22.44
C MET A 89 10.60 15.54 -23.50
N ALA A 90 9.27 15.58 -23.44
CA ALA A 90 8.39 14.95 -24.43
C ALA A 90 8.52 15.63 -25.81
N LEU A 91 8.51 16.97 -25.84
CA LEU A 91 8.77 17.75 -27.06
C LEU A 91 10.16 17.49 -27.62
N GLY A 92 11.19 17.42 -26.77
CA GLY A 92 12.55 17.06 -27.16
C GLY A 92 12.64 15.65 -27.75
N GLY A 93 11.95 14.67 -27.16
CA GLY A 93 11.87 13.30 -27.69
C GLY A 93 11.15 13.23 -29.04
N LEU A 94 10.00 13.91 -29.17
CA LEU A 94 9.24 14.02 -30.43
C LEU A 94 10.04 14.73 -31.51
N ALA A 95 10.74 15.81 -31.17
CA ALA A 95 11.65 16.54 -32.03
C ALA A 95 12.77 15.65 -32.59
N LEU A 96 13.43 14.88 -31.72
CA LEU A 96 14.48 13.93 -32.10
C LEU A 96 13.95 12.84 -33.04
N LEU A 97 12.75 12.31 -32.77
CA LEU A 97 12.08 11.32 -33.63
C LEU A 97 11.65 11.90 -34.98
N ALA A 98 11.25 13.18 -35.01
CA ALA A 98 10.93 13.92 -36.23
C ALA A 98 12.20 14.32 -37.04
N GLY A 99 13.39 13.99 -36.54
CA GLY A 99 14.66 14.29 -37.20
C GLY A 99 15.15 15.73 -36.99
N TRP A 100 14.54 16.48 -36.06
CA TRP A 100 14.97 17.82 -35.69
C TRP A 100 16.26 17.71 -34.85
N LYS A 101 17.35 18.26 -35.38
CA LYS A 101 18.65 18.37 -34.71
C LYS A 101 18.96 19.85 -34.54
N PRO A 102 18.41 20.54 -33.53
CA PRO A 102 18.74 21.93 -33.32
C PRO A 102 20.23 22.04 -33.02
N GLN A 103 20.98 22.62 -33.97
CA GLN A 103 22.30 23.15 -33.67
C GLN A 103 22.04 24.41 -32.85
N LEU A 104 22.04 24.27 -31.53
CA LEU A 104 21.95 25.44 -30.65
C LEU A 104 23.06 26.41 -31.08
N PRO A 105 22.74 27.68 -31.37
CA PRO A 105 23.76 28.68 -31.64
C PRO A 105 24.55 28.82 -30.34
N MET A 106 25.68 28.12 -30.25
CA MET A 106 26.67 28.43 -29.23
C MET A 106 27.03 29.89 -29.48
N ILE A 107 26.57 30.78 -28.62
CA ILE A 107 27.05 32.15 -28.57
C ILE A 107 28.57 32.01 -28.55
N ALA A 108 29.22 32.41 -29.64
CA ALA A 108 30.66 32.40 -29.78
C ALA A 108 31.24 33.53 -28.90
N GLY A 109 30.91 33.54 -27.61
CA GLY A 109 31.77 34.11 -26.61
C GLY A 109 33.02 33.25 -26.62
N ARG A 110 34.19 33.89 -26.77
CA ARG A 110 35.52 33.26 -26.76
C ARG A 110 35.53 32.12 -25.74
N ALA A 111 35.42 30.88 -26.21
CA ALA A 111 35.68 29.73 -25.38
C ALA A 111 37.10 29.93 -24.85
N PRO A 112 37.34 29.88 -23.52
CA PRO A 112 38.69 29.97 -23.01
C PRO A 112 39.48 28.85 -23.70
N HIS A 113 40.46 29.19 -24.51
CA HIS A 113 41.39 28.23 -25.07
C HIS A 113 42.18 27.62 -23.92
N GLY A 114 41.64 26.55 -23.35
CA GLY A 114 42.22 25.88 -22.20
C GLY A 114 41.51 24.56 -21.94
N HIS A 115 42.25 23.47 -22.09
CA HIS A 115 41.89 22.12 -21.62
C HIS A 115 41.98 22.05 -20.08
N GLY A 116 41.29 22.97 -19.40
CA GLY A 116 41.39 23.21 -17.96
C GLY A 116 40.14 22.78 -17.19
N PHE A 117 40.29 22.67 -15.87
CA PHE A 117 39.25 22.24 -14.93
C PHE A 117 37.93 23.03 -15.02
N GLY A 118 37.92 24.23 -15.61
CA GLY A 118 36.70 25.03 -15.82
C GLY A 118 35.68 24.43 -16.80
N SER A 119 36.12 23.73 -17.86
CA SER A 119 35.18 23.06 -18.77
C SER A 119 34.59 21.80 -18.15
N VAL A 120 35.38 21.11 -17.31
CA VAL A 120 34.96 19.95 -16.51
C VAL A 120 33.92 20.40 -15.47
N TYR A 121 34.16 21.54 -14.84
CA TYR A 121 33.21 22.18 -13.91
C TYR A 121 31.90 22.55 -14.61
N GLY A 122 31.94 23.20 -15.79
CA GLY A 122 30.73 23.60 -16.52
C GLY A 122 29.88 22.44 -17.08
N LEU A 123 30.52 21.39 -17.60
CA LEU A 123 29.81 20.17 -18.02
C LEU A 123 29.24 19.42 -16.82
N GLY A 124 29.95 19.50 -15.70
CA GLY A 124 29.41 19.31 -14.39
C GLY A 124 28.09 20.08 -14.24
N VAL A 125 28.10 21.43 -14.19
CA VAL A 125 26.95 22.34 -13.89
C VAL A 125 25.62 21.78 -14.37
N PHE A 126 25.63 21.48 -15.65
CA PHE A 126 24.52 20.95 -16.39
C PHE A 126 24.06 19.56 -15.92
N SER A 127 24.98 18.63 -15.69
CA SER A 127 24.70 17.25 -15.33
C SER A 127 24.02 17.08 -13.97
N GLY A 128 24.43 17.81 -12.94
CA GLY A 128 23.78 17.72 -11.61
C GLY A 128 22.49 18.55 -11.54
N ALA A 129 22.37 19.63 -12.31
CA ALA A 129 21.07 20.31 -12.50
C ALA A 129 20.05 19.38 -13.19
N ALA A 130 20.49 18.63 -14.21
CA ALA A 130 19.69 17.59 -14.86
C ALA A 130 19.38 16.39 -13.94
N SER A 131 20.19 16.17 -12.90
CA SER A 131 19.98 15.13 -11.89
C SER A 131 18.89 15.49 -10.86
N SER A 132 18.26 16.67 -10.98
CA SER A 132 17.08 17.06 -10.19
C SER A 132 15.90 16.09 -10.34
N CYS A 133 15.86 15.28 -11.40
CA CYS A 133 14.92 14.17 -11.56
C CYS A 133 14.99 13.12 -10.44
N CYS A 134 16.11 13.06 -9.70
CA CYS A 134 16.32 12.19 -8.54
C CYS A 134 15.82 12.83 -7.22
N ALA A 135 14.98 13.90 -7.31
CA ALA A 135 14.42 14.66 -6.19
C ALA A 135 13.81 13.82 -5.04
N PRO A 136 13.11 12.69 -5.26
CA PRO A 136 12.56 11.91 -4.14
C PRO A 136 13.64 11.34 -3.20
N VAL A 137 14.78 10.93 -3.74
CA VAL A 137 15.91 10.43 -2.94
C VAL A 137 16.61 11.59 -2.24
N LEU A 138 16.77 12.72 -2.94
CA LEU A 138 17.35 13.94 -2.38
C LEU A 138 16.50 14.54 -1.25
N ALA A 139 15.17 14.44 -1.33
CA ALA A 139 14.26 14.86 -0.27
C ALA A 139 14.46 14.03 1.00
N GLY A 140 14.68 12.72 0.88
CA GLY A 140 15.04 11.88 2.03
C GLY A 140 16.33 12.32 2.70
N VAL A 141 17.34 12.70 1.92
CA VAL A 141 18.62 13.24 2.43
C VAL A 141 18.43 14.63 3.07
N ALA A 142 17.57 15.47 2.52
CA ALA A 142 17.24 16.78 3.10
C ALA A 142 16.51 16.63 4.44
N VAL A 143 15.59 15.66 4.57
CA VAL A 143 14.94 15.31 5.85
C VAL A 143 15.96 14.80 6.87
N LEU A 144 16.87 13.90 6.46
CA LEU A 144 17.95 13.42 7.33
C LEU A 144 18.91 14.54 7.75
N SER A 145 19.16 15.51 6.86
CA SER A 145 19.99 16.68 7.13
C SER A 145 19.28 17.67 8.05
N GLY A 146 17.97 17.87 7.89
CA GLY A 146 17.13 18.69 8.77
C GLY A 146 16.94 18.09 10.16
N ALA A 147 17.02 16.76 10.29
CA ALA A 147 17.02 16.05 11.56
C ALA A 147 18.40 16.04 12.24
N ALA A 148 19.45 16.55 11.60
CA ALA A 148 20.79 16.56 12.17
C ALA A 148 20.92 17.62 13.28
N ALA A 149 21.54 17.25 14.40
CA ALA A 149 21.66 18.11 15.58
C ALA A 149 22.61 19.31 15.41
N SER A 150 23.33 19.42 14.29
CA SER A 150 24.26 20.51 14.02
C SER A 150 24.52 20.70 12.53
N PHE A 151 24.90 21.92 12.12
CA PHE A 151 25.25 22.23 10.73
C PHE A 151 26.38 21.36 10.16
N PRO A 152 27.48 21.07 10.91
CA PRO A 152 28.51 20.14 10.43
C PRO A 152 27.98 18.73 10.16
N ALA A 153 27.01 18.26 10.97
CA ALA A 153 26.38 16.96 10.76
C ALA A 153 25.49 16.94 9.50
N ALA A 154 24.70 17.99 9.26
CA ALA A 154 23.91 18.14 8.02
C ALA A 154 24.80 18.21 6.77
N LEU A 155 25.91 18.95 6.86
CA LEU A 155 26.91 19.04 5.80
C LEU A 155 27.57 17.69 5.53
N ALA A 156 27.92 16.94 6.58
CA ALA A 156 28.47 15.60 6.46
C ALA A 156 27.50 14.65 5.75
N VAL A 157 26.22 14.64 6.14
CA VAL A 157 25.19 13.82 5.48
C VAL A 157 25.09 14.16 3.98
N SER A 158 25.05 15.44 3.61
CA SER A 158 24.96 15.88 2.22
C SER A 158 26.21 15.55 1.40
N LEU A 159 27.41 15.72 1.96
CA LEU A 159 28.66 15.35 1.29
C LEU A 159 28.81 13.83 1.13
N THR A 160 28.35 13.06 2.12
CA THR A 160 28.36 11.59 2.04
C THR A 160 27.40 11.08 0.96
N TYR A 161 26.27 11.75 0.74
CA TYR A 161 25.39 11.48 -0.40
C TYR A 161 26.10 11.72 -1.75
N VAL A 162 26.78 12.86 -1.90
CA VAL A 162 27.57 13.16 -3.11
C VAL A 162 28.69 12.16 -3.33
N ALA A 163 29.40 11.76 -2.26
CA ALA A 163 30.41 10.73 -2.33
C ALA A 163 29.83 9.38 -2.81
N GLY A 164 28.63 9.02 -2.34
CA GLY A 164 27.89 7.84 -2.80
C GLY A 164 27.57 7.87 -4.29
N MET A 165 27.21 9.03 -4.85
CA MET A 165 26.97 9.18 -6.29
C MET A 165 28.23 9.07 -7.14
N VAL A 166 29.36 9.60 -6.66
CA VAL A 166 30.60 9.65 -7.46
C VAL A 166 31.44 8.37 -7.30
N ALA A 167 31.35 7.66 -6.17
CA ALA A 167 32.15 6.46 -5.92
C ALA A 167 32.01 5.37 -7.01
N PRO A 168 30.81 5.01 -7.53
CA PRO A 168 30.68 4.04 -8.60
C PRO A 168 31.30 4.51 -9.92
N LEU A 169 31.23 5.82 -10.22
CA LEU A 169 31.87 6.41 -11.41
C LEU A 169 33.40 6.33 -11.32
N CYS A 170 33.95 6.65 -10.14
CA CYS A 170 35.38 6.52 -9.85
C CYS A 170 35.87 5.08 -10.00
N LEU A 171 35.15 4.13 -9.40
CA LEU A 171 35.43 2.70 -9.53
C LEU A 171 35.40 2.24 -10.99
N LEU A 172 34.40 2.69 -11.76
CA LEU A 172 34.29 2.37 -13.18
C LEU A 172 35.49 2.92 -13.96
N ALA A 173 35.90 4.17 -13.72
CA ALA A 173 37.07 4.75 -14.37
C ALA A 173 38.38 4.02 -14.03
N LEU A 174 38.58 3.65 -12.76
CA LEU A 174 39.77 2.91 -12.32
C LEU A 174 39.82 1.48 -12.92
N VAL A 175 38.68 0.81 -13.01
CA VAL A 175 38.58 -0.52 -13.66
C VAL A 175 38.82 -0.42 -15.17
N TRP A 176 38.36 0.66 -15.80
CA TRP A 176 38.53 0.90 -17.23
C TRP A 176 39.99 1.22 -17.60
N ASP A 177 40.66 2.06 -16.80
CA ASP A 177 42.08 2.41 -17.00
C ASP A 177 42.99 1.18 -16.90
N ARG A 178 42.67 0.25 -15.99
CA ARG A 178 43.43 -1.01 -15.82
C ARG A 178 43.27 -2.03 -16.96
N ARG A 179 42.27 -1.89 -17.84
CA ARG A 179 41.95 -2.90 -18.88
C ARG A 179 42.11 -2.43 -20.33
N ASP A 180 42.57 -1.21 -20.58
CA ASP A 180 42.86 -0.62 -21.91
C ASP A 180 41.80 -0.90 -23.01
N TRP A 181 40.51 -0.82 -22.65
CA TRP A 181 39.37 -1.14 -23.53
C TRP A 181 39.19 -0.18 -24.72
N GLY A 182 39.91 0.94 -24.74
CA GLY A 182 39.83 1.96 -25.80
C GLY A 182 40.30 1.50 -27.18
N ALA A 183 41.08 0.42 -27.27
CA ALA A 183 41.55 -0.16 -28.54
C ALA A 183 40.67 -1.32 -29.06
N SER A 184 39.58 -1.67 -28.37
CA SER A 184 38.77 -2.84 -28.71
C SER A 184 37.82 -2.57 -29.90
N ARG A 185 37.78 -3.51 -30.87
CA ARG A 185 36.87 -3.49 -32.04
C ARG A 185 35.38 -3.46 -31.66
N LEU A 186 35.04 -3.70 -30.39
CA LEU A 186 33.68 -3.69 -29.87
C LEU A 186 33.06 -2.27 -29.82
N LEU A 187 33.91 -1.24 -29.76
CA LEU A 187 33.50 0.18 -29.66
C LEU A 187 33.64 0.97 -30.96
N GLN A 188 34.30 0.41 -31.98
CA GLN A 188 34.29 0.98 -33.33
C GLN A 188 32.95 0.64 -34.01
N GLY A 189 31.99 1.55 -33.91
CA GLY A 189 30.68 1.42 -34.54
C GLY A 189 30.80 1.24 -36.06
N ARG A 190 30.62 0.02 -36.56
CA ARG A 190 30.57 -0.27 -37.98
C ARG A 190 29.25 0.29 -38.53
N GLN A 191 29.34 1.35 -39.34
CA GLN A 191 28.17 1.95 -39.98
C GLN A 191 27.59 0.99 -41.03
N VAL A 192 26.41 0.43 -40.75
CA VAL A 192 25.68 -0.40 -41.71
C VAL A 192 24.65 0.48 -42.42
N THR A 193 24.85 0.70 -43.72
CA THR A 193 23.88 1.40 -44.57
C THR A 193 22.83 0.42 -45.07
N VAL A 194 21.57 0.64 -44.72
CA VAL A 194 20.44 -0.09 -45.31
C VAL A 194 19.79 0.82 -46.34
N GLY A 195 19.72 0.37 -47.60
CA GLY A 195 19.06 1.11 -48.68
C GLY A 195 17.68 0.54 -48.96
N VAL A 196 16.66 1.39 -48.91
CA VAL A 196 15.36 1.14 -49.55
C VAL A 196 15.07 2.34 -50.46
N GLY A 197 15.27 2.15 -51.76
CA GLY A 197 15.10 3.20 -52.78
C GLY A 197 16.12 4.35 -52.71
N ARG A 198 15.78 5.51 -53.31
CA ARG A 198 16.66 6.69 -53.48
C ARG A 198 17.05 7.43 -52.19
N LEU A 199 16.61 6.99 -51.01
CA LEU A 199 16.93 7.64 -49.73
C LEU A 199 17.89 6.79 -48.90
N ARG A 200 19.13 7.27 -48.71
CA ARG A 200 20.14 6.66 -47.81
C ARG A 200 20.24 7.49 -46.53
N ARG A 201 20.10 6.87 -45.35
CA ARG A 201 20.34 7.53 -44.05
C ARG A 201 21.16 6.63 -43.10
N PRO A 202 22.16 7.16 -42.38
CA PRO A 202 22.95 6.39 -41.42
C PRO A 202 22.18 6.19 -40.10
N LEU A 203 22.06 4.93 -39.66
CA LEU A 203 21.41 4.53 -38.41
C LEU A 203 22.50 4.25 -37.36
N GLY A 204 22.69 5.14 -36.39
CA GLY A 204 23.75 4.97 -35.40
C GLY A 204 23.46 5.70 -34.09
N SER A 205 22.47 5.25 -33.33
CA SER A 205 22.38 5.48 -31.87
C SER A 205 21.21 4.72 -31.22
N ALA A 206 21.00 3.46 -31.56
CA ALA A 206 20.09 2.61 -30.80
C ALA A 206 20.61 1.18 -30.81
N VAL A 207 20.73 0.60 -29.62
CA VAL A 207 20.99 -0.82 -29.38
C VAL A 207 22.47 -1.24 -29.49
N SER A 208 23.27 -0.90 -28.47
CA SER A 208 24.45 -1.69 -28.15
C SER A 208 24.00 -3.01 -27.52
N GLY A 209 24.01 -4.07 -28.33
CA GLY A 209 23.79 -5.44 -27.88
C GLY A 209 24.56 -6.44 -28.74
N THR A 210 25.59 -7.02 -28.13
CA THR A 210 26.25 -8.33 -28.42
C THR A 210 27.26 -8.38 -29.60
N PRO A 211 28.17 -9.40 -29.73
CA PRO A 211 28.55 -10.54 -28.85
C PRO A 211 30.09 -10.81 -28.68
N GLU A 212 30.39 -11.78 -27.79
CA GLU A 212 31.51 -12.76 -27.70
C GLU A 212 32.96 -12.44 -28.14
N THR A 213 33.93 -12.67 -27.22
CA THR A 213 34.90 -13.80 -27.27
C THR A 213 35.70 -13.91 -25.96
N LEU A 214 35.56 -15.02 -25.23
CA LEU A 214 36.58 -15.52 -24.29
C LEU A 214 36.52 -17.06 -24.34
N GLU A 215 37.67 -17.68 -24.59
CA GLU A 215 37.85 -19.12 -24.56
C GLU A 215 37.60 -19.71 -23.15
N PRO A 216 37.06 -20.93 -23.04
CA PRO A 216 36.91 -21.59 -21.75
C PRO A 216 38.16 -22.39 -21.38
N VAL A 217 38.72 -22.09 -20.20
CA VAL A 217 39.49 -23.06 -19.43
C VAL A 217 38.64 -24.31 -19.22
N THR A 218 39.16 -25.45 -19.65
CA THR A 218 38.57 -26.77 -19.50
C THR A 218 38.34 -27.10 -18.03
N ALA A 219 37.08 -27.14 -17.61
CA ALA A 219 36.65 -27.80 -16.38
C ALA A 219 35.69 -28.93 -16.74
N LEU A 220 36.12 -30.16 -16.44
CA LEU A 220 35.32 -31.38 -16.49
C LEU A 220 34.01 -31.16 -15.69
N ALA A 221 32.86 -31.26 -16.35
CA ALA A 221 31.57 -31.33 -15.67
C ALA A 221 31.02 -32.76 -15.75
N PRO A 222 30.64 -33.37 -14.61
CA PRO A 222 30.08 -34.71 -14.59
C PRO A 222 28.65 -34.72 -15.15
N SER A 223 28.27 -35.85 -15.72
CA SER A 223 26.96 -36.12 -16.31
C SER A 223 25.86 -36.16 -15.25
N LEU A 224 25.18 -35.02 -15.02
CA LEU A 224 23.92 -34.97 -14.26
C LEU A 224 22.76 -35.50 -15.11
N ARG A 225 22.65 -36.83 -15.18
CA ARG A 225 21.40 -37.50 -15.54
C ARG A 225 20.68 -37.78 -14.22
N ARG A 226 19.52 -37.11 -14.01
CA ARG A 226 18.48 -37.37 -12.97
C ARG A 226 18.19 -36.35 -11.82
N PRO A 227 18.64 -35.07 -11.78
CA PRO A 227 18.17 -34.19 -10.69
C PRO A 227 16.80 -33.51 -10.97
N ALA A 228 16.40 -33.33 -12.24
CA ALA A 228 15.23 -32.49 -12.57
C ALA A 228 13.86 -33.10 -12.17
N GLY A 229 13.70 -34.42 -12.25
CA GLY A 229 12.48 -35.10 -11.83
C GLY A 229 12.32 -35.13 -10.31
N VAL A 230 13.43 -35.29 -9.59
CA VAL A 230 13.49 -35.26 -8.12
C VAL A 230 13.23 -33.83 -7.61
N LEU A 231 13.79 -32.80 -8.26
CA LEU A 231 13.50 -31.39 -7.93
C LEU A 231 12.03 -31.01 -8.17
N LEU A 232 11.40 -31.50 -9.26
CA LEU A 232 9.98 -31.27 -9.53
C LEU A 232 9.07 -32.01 -8.52
N ALA A 233 9.42 -33.26 -8.18
CA ALA A 233 8.69 -34.02 -7.17
C ALA A 233 8.86 -33.43 -5.76
N LEU A 234 10.06 -33.01 -5.39
CA LEU A 234 10.34 -32.33 -4.12
C LEU A 234 9.69 -30.95 -4.07
N ALA A 235 9.64 -30.19 -5.17
CA ALA A 235 8.91 -28.93 -5.23
C ALA A 235 7.40 -29.13 -5.10
N ALA A 236 6.83 -30.17 -5.72
CA ALA A 236 5.41 -30.51 -5.58
C ALA A 236 5.07 -31.02 -4.17
N LEU A 237 5.94 -31.83 -3.57
CA LEU A 237 5.79 -32.36 -2.21
C LEU A 237 5.98 -31.26 -1.15
N ALA A 238 6.96 -30.37 -1.35
CA ALA A 238 7.16 -29.19 -0.52
C ALA A 238 5.97 -28.24 -0.63
N LEU A 239 5.44 -28.01 -1.84
CA LEU A 239 4.23 -27.21 -2.04
C LEU A 239 3.02 -27.86 -1.32
N ALA A 240 2.85 -29.18 -1.40
CA ALA A 240 1.79 -29.90 -0.69
C ALA A 240 1.95 -29.84 0.85
N ALA A 241 3.18 -29.93 1.36
CA ALA A 241 3.48 -29.81 2.80
C ALA A 241 3.32 -28.38 3.33
N LEU A 242 3.69 -27.35 2.53
CA LEU A 242 3.42 -25.95 2.84
C LEU A 242 1.92 -25.63 2.81
N LEU A 243 1.15 -26.24 1.89
CA LEU A 243 -0.31 -26.11 1.84
C LEU A 243 -1.01 -26.79 3.04
N GLY A 244 -0.41 -27.84 3.63
CA GLY A 244 -0.97 -28.59 4.76
C GLY A 244 -0.74 -27.98 6.14
N THR A 245 0.18 -27.03 6.28
CA THR A 245 0.53 -26.37 7.57
C THR A 245 0.11 -24.90 7.63
N ALA A 246 -0.64 -24.43 6.63
CA ALA A 246 -1.01 -23.03 6.49
C ALA A 246 -2.05 -22.59 7.54
N THR A 247 -1.62 -21.78 8.50
CA THR A 247 -2.52 -20.91 9.27
C THR A 247 -3.07 -19.78 8.37
N PRO A 248 -4.32 -19.33 8.58
CA PRO A 248 -4.98 -18.41 7.65
C PRO A 248 -4.50 -16.97 7.81
N ALA A 249 -4.10 -16.36 6.70
CA ALA A 249 -4.04 -14.91 6.49
C ALA A 249 -4.31 -14.74 4.97
N SER A 250 -5.41 -14.17 4.38
CA SER A 250 -6.21 -12.84 4.34
C SER A 250 -5.96 -11.50 3.46
N ALA A 251 -5.78 -11.42 2.10
CA ALA A 251 -5.67 -10.11 1.34
C ALA A 251 -7.02 -9.54 0.89
N HIS A 252 -8.01 -10.39 1.02
CA HIS A 252 -9.39 -10.14 0.75
C HIS A 252 -10.00 -9.37 1.91
N ALA A 253 -11.26 -8.93 1.75
CA ALA A 253 -11.96 -8.13 2.75
C ALA A 253 -11.86 -8.77 4.14
N THR A 254 -11.11 -8.12 5.02
CA THR A 254 -10.88 -8.60 6.38
C THR A 254 -11.85 -7.89 7.29
N LEU A 255 -12.56 -8.64 8.13
CA LEU A 255 -13.34 -8.05 9.20
C LEU A 255 -12.38 -7.47 10.25
N LEU A 256 -12.42 -6.16 10.41
CA LEU A 256 -11.59 -5.41 11.35
C LEU A 256 -12.28 -5.26 12.71
N PHE A 257 -13.55 -4.85 12.68
CA PHE A 257 -14.30 -4.54 13.88
C PHE A 257 -15.74 -5.00 13.76
N THR A 258 -16.33 -5.30 14.92
CA THR A 258 -17.73 -5.65 15.04
C THR A 258 -18.36 -4.86 16.18
N SER A 259 -19.65 -4.57 16.05
CA SER A 259 -20.51 -4.09 17.14
C SER A 259 -21.79 -4.92 17.14
N PRO A 260 -22.10 -5.70 18.20
CA PRO A 260 -21.27 -5.93 19.38
C PRO A 260 -19.87 -6.48 19.05
N ALA A 261 -18.90 -6.15 19.90
CA ALA A 261 -17.53 -6.61 19.72
C ALA A 261 -17.46 -8.13 19.80
N ALA A 262 -16.55 -8.72 19.02
CA ALA A 262 -16.26 -10.14 19.11
C ALA A 262 -15.78 -10.49 20.52
N ASP A 263 -16.28 -11.62 21.01
CA ASP A 263 -16.07 -12.16 22.36
C ASP A 263 -16.53 -11.22 23.50
N ALA A 264 -17.27 -10.14 23.20
CA ALA A 264 -17.81 -9.25 24.22
C ALA A 264 -19.15 -9.75 24.79
N THR A 265 -19.41 -9.38 26.05
CA THR A 265 -20.75 -9.44 26.64
C THR A 265 -21.37 -8.04 26.64
N VAL A 266 -22.58 -7.90 26.09
CA VAL A 266 -23.39 -6.68 26.15
C VAL A 266 -24.56 -6.88 27.11
N ALA A 267 -24.89 -5.84 27.88
CA ALA A 267 -25.94 -5.91 28.89
C ALA A 267 -27.34 -6.08 28.26
N ASP A 268 -27.61 -5.31 27.19
CA ASP A 268 -28.90 -5.28 26.50
C ASP A 268 -28.81 -5.82 25.07
N SER A 269 -29.94 -6.24 24.52
CA SER A 269 -30.05 -6.64 23.11
C SER A 269 -29.63 -5.49 22.18
N PRO A 270 -28.65 -5.70 21.27
CA PRO A 270 -28.25 -4.68 20.32
C PRO A 270 -29.39 -4.38 19.32
N LYS A 271 -29.52 -3.11 18.92
CA LYS A 271 -30.48 -2.68 17.88
C LYS A 271 -30.04 -3.03 16.46
N SER A 272 -28.75 -3.28 16.26
CA SER A 272 -28.14 -3.60 14.97
C SER A 272 -26.80 -4.30 15.16
N LEU A 273 -26.44 -5.14 14.19
CA LEU A 273 -25.10 -5.70 14.04
C LEU A 273 -24.32 -4.86 13.04
N VAL A 274 -23.13 -4.39 13.41
CA VAL A 274 -22.26 -3.60 12.54
C VAL A 274 -20.95 -4.34 12.32
N LEU A 275 -20.58 -4.55 11.06
CA LEU A 275 -19.36 -5.21 10.63
C LEU A 275 -18.54 -4.21 9.80
N VAL A 276 -17.28 -4.01 10.17
CA VAL A 276 -16.36 -3.06 9.55
C VAL A 276 -15.22 -3.79 8.87
N PHE A 277 -15.00 -3.51 7.59
CA PHE A 277 -13.97 -4.14 6.76
C PHE A 277 -12.83 -3.18 6.40
N ASP A 278 -11.64 -3.74 6.12
CA ASP A 278 -10.45 -3.00 5.68
C ASP A 278 -10.55 -2.41 4.27
N GLN A 279 -11.46 -2.94 3.46
CA GLN A 279 -11.72 -2.51 2.10
C GLN A 279 -13.22 -2.53 1.77
N PRO A 280 -13.66 -1.78 0.75
CA PRO A 280 -15.06 -1.79 0.35
C PRO A 280 -15.55 -3.19 0.01
N VAL A 281 -16.80 -3.52 0.35
CA VAL A 281 -17.42 -4.82 0.06
C VAL A 281 -18.72 -4.65 -0.72
N SER A 282 -19.19 -5.75 -1.31
CA SER A 282 -20.49 -5.88 -1.95
C SER A 282 -21.30 -6.96 -1.26
N LEU A 283 -22.62 -6.76 -1.23
CA LEU A 283 -23.56 -7.69 -0.60
C LEU A 283 -24.20 -8.56 -1.69
N SER A 284 -24.03 -9.88 -1.58
CA SER A 284 -24.69 -10.87 -2.45
C SER A 284 -25.48 -11.84 -1.57
N GLY A 285 -26.81 -11.83 -1.66
CA GLY A 285 -27.68 -12.75 -0.91
C GLY A 285 -27.75 -12.48 0.60
N SER A 286 -27.88 -13.54 1.42
CA SER A 286 -27.96 -13.43 2.89
C SER A 286 -26.59 -13.11 3.49
N THR A 287 -26.32 -11.83 3.74
CA THR A 287 -25.02 -11.34 4.22
C THR A 287 -24.69 -11.77 5.64
N VAL A 288 -25.69 -11.84 6.53
CA VAL A 288 -25.50 -12.12 7.96
C VAL A 288 -26.55 -13.11 8.42
N ARG A 289 -26.12 -14.15 9.16
CA ARG A 289 -26.97 -15.12 9.85
C ARG A 289 -26.61 -15.11 11.32
N LEU A 290 -27.62 -15.25 12.18
CA LEU A 290 -27.46 -15.29 13.63
C LEU A 290 -27.84 -16.69 14.14
N GLN A 291 -27.11 -17.18 15.13
CA GLN A 291 -27.42 -18.40 15.88
C GLN A 291 -27.40 -18.09 17.39
N PRO A 292 -28.49 -18.30 18.15
CA PRO A 292 -29.82 -18.73 17.70
C PRO A 292 -30.46 -17.79 16.67
N THR A 293 -31.31 -18.32 15.79
CA THR A 293 -31.93 -17.55 14.71
C THR A 293 -32.82 -16.44 15.27
N ALA A 294 -32.60 -15.21 14.84
CA ALA A 294 -33.43 -14.05 15.15
C ALA A 294 -33.85 -13.30 13.88
N GLY A 295 -34.88 -12.45 14.00
CA GLY A 295 -35.31 -11.60 12.90
C GLY A 295 -34.25 -10.54 12.58
N LEU A 296 -33.68 -10.58 11.38
CA LEU A 296 -32.78 -9.53 10.89
C LEU A 296 -33.47 -8.68 9.81
N GLY A 297 -33.11 -7.40 9.77
CA GLY A 297 -33.48 -6.47 8.71
C GLY A 297 -32.59 -6.61 7.48
N THR A 298 -32.83 -5.77 6.47
CA THR A 298 -31.99 -5.69 5.28
C THR A 298 -30.64 -5.05 5.61
N ALA A 299 -29.55 -5.69 5.19
CA ALA A 299 -28.21 -5.15 5.35
C ALA A 299 -28.02 -3.88 4.52
N ALA A 300 -27.41 -2.84 5.11
CA ALA A 300 -27.09 -1.58 4.46
C ALA A 300 -25.58 -1.34 4.46
N LEU A 301 -25.07 -0.75 3.36
CA LEU A 301 -23.68 -0.35 3.22
C LEU A 301 -23.51 1.14 3.51
N SER A 302 -22.50 1.49 4.30
CA SER A 302 -22.11 2.89 4.57
C SER A 302 -20.58 3.05 4.53
N GLN A 303 -20.09 4.29 4.73
CA GLN A 303 -18.64 4.60 4.82
C GLN A 303 -17.83 4.08 3.62
N GLY A 304 -18.25 4.45 2.41
CA GLY A 304 -17.60 3.97 1.18
C GLY A 304 -17.73 2.45 0.98
N ARG A 305 -18.83 1.86 1.46
CA ARG A 305 -19.15 0.42 1.42
C ARG A 305 -18.21 -0.46 2.26
N ARG A 306 -17.55 0.11 3.27
CA ARG A 306 -16.68 -0.64 4.20
C ARG A 306 -17.41 -1.09 5.47
N THR A 307 -18.57 -0.51 5.74
CA THR A 307 -19.37 -0.84 6.92
C THR A 307 -20.68 -1.47 6.48
N VAL A 308 -20.95 -2.66 7.01
CA VAL A 308 -22.21 -3.39 6.83
C VAL A 308 -23.01 -3.27 8.12
N THR A 309 -24.18 -2.65 8.05
CA THR A 309 -25.11 -2.52 9.18
C THR A 309 -26.35 -3.36 8.93
N VAL A 310 -26.66 -4.26 9.85
CA VAL A 310 -27.83 -5.15 9.80
C VAL A 310 -28.73 -4.86 11.00
N PRO A 311 -29.92 -4.27 10.81
CA PRO A 311 -30.87 -4.04 11.91
C PRO A 311 -31.30 -5.36 12.56
N VAL A 312 -31.41 -5.40 13.88
CA VAL A 312 -32.00 -6.51 14.62
C VAL A 312 -33.49 -6.20 14.82
N ARG A 313 -34.37 -7.11 14.41
CA ARG A 313 -35.81 -6.99 14.61
C ARG A 313 -36.22 -7.71 15.89
N GLY A 314 -36.75 -6.96 16.85
CA GLY A 314 -37.11 -7.47 18.18
C GLY A 314 -35.92 -7.49 19.14
N THR A 315 -36.05 -8.27 20.21
CA THR A 315 -35.04 -8.41 21.27
C THR A 315 -34.38 -9.78 21.18
N LEU A 316 -33.04 -9.81 21.16
CA LEU A 316 -32.27 -11.04 21.27
C LEU A 316 -32.44 -11.62 22.68
N THR A 317 -32.57 -12.94 22.76
CA THR A 317 -32.60 -13.66 24.04
C THR A 317 -31.26 -13.55 24.76
N GLU A 318 -31.28 -13.60 26.09
CA GLU A 318 -30.04 -13.72 26.86
C GLU A 318 -29.28 -15.00 26.48
N GLY A 319 -27.95 -14.93 26.46
CA GLY A 319 -27.06 -16.04 26.09
C GLY A 319 -26.06 -15.68 25.00
N VAL A 320 -25.36 -16.71 24.50
CA VAL A 320 -24.32 -16.56 23.48
C VAL A 320 -24.94 -16.59 22.08
N HIS A 321 -24.59 -15.60 21.28
CA HIS A 321 -24.98 -15.46 19.89
C HIS A 321 -23.75 -15.59 18.98
N THR A 322 -23.87 -16.40 17.92
CA THR A 322 -22.87 -16.51 16.85
C THR A 322 -23.38 -15.77 15.62
N VAL A 323 -22.55 -14.90 15.06
CA VAL A 323 -22.82 -14.15 13.84
C VAL A 323 -21.96 -14.74 12.73
N ASP A 324 -22.60 -15.41 11.78
CA ASP A 324 -21.97 -15.86 10.54
C ASP A 324 -22.20 -14.81 9.46
N TRP A 325 -21.18 -14.45 8.70
CA TRP A 325 -21.28 -13.43 7.67
C TRP A 325 -20.64 -13.88 6.35
N THR A 326 -21.12 -13.29 5.26
CA THR A 326 -20.65 -13.51 3.89
C THR A 326 -20.66 -12.19 3.12
N VAL A 327 -19.53 -11.77 2.56
CA VAL A 327 -19.39 -10.55 1.75
C VAL A 327 -18.51 -10.80 0.53
N THR A 328 -18.70 -10.06 -0.55
CA THR A 328 -17.82 -10.11 -1.74
C THR A 328 -16.83 -8.95 -1.72
N ALA A 329 -15.54 -9.26 -1.80
CA ALA A 329 -14.48 -8.26 -1.88
C ALA A 329 -14.42 -7.59 -3.27
N GLN A 330 -13.64 -6.52 -3.41
CA GLN A 330 -13.55 -5.76 -4.68
C GLN A 330 -12.81 -6.51 -5.80
N ASP A 331 -12.05 -7.55 -5.46
CA ASP A 331 -11.40 -8.47 -6.40
C ASP A 331 -12.31 -9.61 -6.86
N GLY A 332 -13.51 -9.73 -6.27
CA GLY A 332 -14.53 -10.73 -6.63
C GLY A 332 -14.56 -11.96 -5.74
N ASP A 333 -13.60 -12.11 -4.83
CA ASP A 333 -13.59 -13.28 -3.95
C ASP A 333 -14.64 -13.12 -2.84
N ILE A 334 -15.34 -14.22 -2.54
CA ILE A 334 -16.35 -14.25 -1.48
C ILE A 334 -15.67 -14.59 -0.16
N MET A 335 -15.77 -13.68 0.80
CA MET A 335 -15.26 -13.86 2.15
C MET A 335 -16.37 -14.28 3.10
N THR A 336 -16.07 -15.26 3.93
CA THR A 336 -16.94 -15.75 4.99
C THR A 336 -16.21 -15.76 6.32
N GLY A 337 -16.94 -15.50 7.38
CA GLY A 337 -16.39 -15.57 8.72
C GLY A 337 -17.47 -15.69 9.77
N SER A 338 -17.01 -15.87 11.01
CA SER A 338 -17.87 -15.94 12.18
C SER A 338 -17.23 -15.23 13.37
N TYR A 339 -18.09 -14.67 14.22
CA TYR A 339 -17.70 -14.17 15.54
C TYR A 339 -18.83 -14.42 16.54
N ARG A 340 -18.49 -14.39 17.84
CA ARG A 340 -19.46 -14.60 18.92
C ARG A 340 -19.56 -13.37 19.81
N PHE A 341 -20.73 -13.16 20.40
CA PHE A 341 -20.94 -12.20 21.50
C PHE A 341 -22.01 -12.75 22.45
N ALA A 342 -22.07 -12.26 23.68
CA ALA A 342 -23.08 -12.65 24.65
C ALA A 342 -24.02 -11.48 24.97
N VAL A 343 -25.30 -11.76 25.17
CA VAL A 343 -26.31 -10.80 25.65
C VAL A 343 -26.71 -11.19 27.07
N GLY A 344 -26.68 -10.23 27.99
CA GLY A 344 -27.18 -10.39 29.35
C GLY A 344 -26.32 -9.71 30.42
N PRO A 345 -26.81 -9.66 31.66
CA PRO A 345 -26.16 -8.93 32.76
C PRO A 345 -24.88 -9.60 33.29
N ARG A 346 -24.65 -10.88 32.96
CA ARG A 346 -23.48 -11.65 33.41
C ARG A 346 -22.45 -11.77 32.30
N THR A 347 -21.22 -11.39 32.59
CA THR A 347 -20.08 -11.57 31.68
C THR A 347 -19.84 -13.04 31.40
N VAL A 348 -19.88 -13.43 30.13
CA VAL A 348 -19.54 -14.78 29.67
C VAL A 348 -18.16 -14.73 29.01
N ALA A 349 -17.22 -15.54 29.49
CA ALA A 349 -15.93 -15.68 28.83
C ALA A 349 -16.10 -16.46 27.52
N LEU A 350 -15.94 -15.77 26.39
CA LEU A 350 -15.97 -16.37 25.06
C LEU A 350 -14.53 -16.53 24.56
N THR A 351 -14.20 -17.70 24.01
CA THR A 351 -12.83 -18.06 23.58
C THR A 351 -12.73 -18.35 22.08
N SER A 352 -13.59 -17.73 21.26
CA SER A 352 -13.79 -18.22 19.89
C SER A 352 -13.07 -17.39 18.82
N GLY A 353 -12.66 -16.16 19.13
CA GLY A 353 -11.98 -15.30 18.17
C GLY A 353 -12.86 -14.96 16.97
N GLN A 354 -12.36 -14.09 16.10
CA GLN A 354 -12.96 -13.82 14.80
C GLN A 354 -12.33 -14.75 13.77
N THR A 355 -13.15 -15.39 12.96
CA THR A 355 -12.67 -16.14 11.79
C THR A 355 -12.93 -15.35 10.52
N THR A 356 -12.01 -15.40 9.56
CA THR A 356 -12.20 -14.84 8.22
C THR A 356 -11.47 -15.74 7.22
N THR A 357 -12.21 -16.25 6.26
CA THR A 357 -11.70 -17.18 5.24
C THR A 357 -12.36 -16.89 3.90
N ALA A 358 -11.65 -17.24 2.82
CA ALA A 358 -12.26 -17.18 1.50
C ALA A 358 -13.14 -18.42 1.30
N LYS A 359 -14.36 -18.21 0.83
CA LYS A 359 -15.27 -19.26 0.38
C LYS A 359 -14.71 -19.85 -0.91
N ASP A 360 -14.90 -21.15 -1.12
CA ASP A 360 -14.65 -21.79 -2.42
C ASP A 360 -13.22 -21.58 -3.00
N ARG A 361 -12.20 -21.58 -2.12
CA ARG A 361 -10.79 -21.34 -2.49
C ARG A 361 -10.29 -22.26 -3.61
N VAL A 362 -10.57 -23.56 -3.49
CA VAL A 362 -10.10 -24.59 -4.41
C VAL A 362 -10.71 -24.41 -5.80
N PRO A 363 -12.04 -24.36 -5.97
CA PRO A 363 -12.62 -24.15 -7.30
C PRO A 363 -12.24 -22.80 -7.90
N THR A 364 -12.14 -21.72 -7.10
CA THR A 364 -11.66 -20.41 -7.58
C THR A 364 -10.23 -20.52 -8.12
N THR A 365 -9.33 -21.17 -7.39
CA THR A 365 -7.94 -21.37 -7.82
C THR A 365 -7.86 -22.17 -9.13
N ILE A 366 -8.63 -23.25 -9.24
CA ILE A 366 -8.66 -24.10 -10.45
C ILE A 366 -9.18 -23.30 -11.65
N LEU A 367 -10.28 -22.57 -11.48
CA LEU A 367 -10.88 -21.77 -12.55
C LEU A 367 -9.95 -20.65 -13.01
N ARG A 368 -9.27 -19.93 -12.09
CA ARG A 368 -8.27 -18.93 -12.46
C ARG A 368 -7.07 -19.54 -13.18
N TRP A 369 -6.61 -20.71 -12.74
CA TRP A 369 -5.54 -21.41 -13.44
C TRP A 369 -5.95 -21.81 -14.87
N LEU A 370 -7.16 -22.34 -15.06
CA LEU A 370 -7.71 -22.66 -16.38
C LEU A 370 -7.83 -21.43 -17.27
N LEU A 371 -8.32 -20.31 -16.71
CA LEU A 371 -8.43 -19.02 -17.40
C LEU A 371 -7.06 -18.52 -17.88
N PHE A 372 -6.05 -18.50 -17.01
CA PHE A 372 -4.71 -18.05 -17.39
C PHE A 372 -4.01 -19.02 -18.35
N ALA A 373 -4.23 -20.33 -18.21
CA ALA A 373 -3.71 -21.33 -19.14
C ALA A 373 -4.32 -21.18 -20.55
N ALA A 374 -5.64 -20.96 -20.63
CA ALA A 374 -6.34 -20.68 -21.88
C ALA A 374 -5.79 -19.43 -22.58
N LEU A 375 -5.63 -18.33 -21.83
CA LEU A 375 -5.03 -17.09 -22.30
C LEU A 375 -3.61 -17.32 -22.84
N ALA A 376 -2.76 -18.03 -22.10
CA ALA A 376 -1.39 -18.35 -22.52
C ALA A 376 -1.38 -19.17 -23.83
N LEU A 377 -2.20 -20.22 -23.94
CA LEU A 377 -2.27 -21.05 -25.14
C LEU A 377 -2.71 -20.26 -26.38
N LEU A 378 -3.68 -19.36 -26.23
CA LEU A 378 -4.19 -18.50 -27.31
C LEU A 378 -3.14 -17.51 -27.81
N LEU A 379 -2.57 -16.72 -26.90
CA LEU A 379 -1.53 -15.73 -27.21
C LEU A 379 -0.26 -16.39 -27.73
N GLY A 380 0.12 -17.53 -27.14
CA GLY A 380 1.27 -18.33 -27.53
C GLY A 380 1.18 -18.87 -28.95
N GLU A 381 0.00 -19.33 -29.37
CA GLU A 381 -0.19 -19.88 -30.70
C GLU A 381 -0.24 -18.77 -31.77
N LEU A 382 -0.78 -17.59 -31.46
CA LEU A 382 -0.69 -16.38 -32.31
C LEU A 382 0.75 -15.90 -32.48
N THR A 383 1.51 -15.89 -31.39
CA THR A 383 2.91 -15.46 -31.42
C THR A 383 3.79 -16.45 -32.17
N THR A 384 3.57 -17.74 -31.98
CA THR A 384 4.34 -18.80 -32.64
C THR A 384 4.07 -18.83 -34.14
N SER A 385 2.83 -18.58 -34.61
CA SER A 385 2.55 -18.47 -36.05
C SER A 385 3.30 -17.31 -36.68
N HIS A 386 3.33 -16.14 -36.03
CA HIS A 386 4.09 -14.97 -36.48
C HIS A 386 5.61 -15.23 -36.49
N LEU A 387 6.16 -15.87 -35.45
CA LEU A 387 7.59 -16.20 -35.39
C LEU A 387 7.97 -17.19 -36.48
N ALA A 388 7.15 -18.22 -36.68
CA ALA A 388 7.45 -19.27 -37.64
C ALA A 388 7.26 -18.84 -39.09
N ALA A 389 6.47 -17.80 -39.38
CA ALA A 389 6.40 -17.18 -40.70
C ALA A 389 7.69 -16.43 -41.07
N ARG A 390 8.52 -16.06 -40.08
CA ARG A 390 9.81 -15.38 -40.28
C ARG A 390 11.00 -16.34 -40.42
N VAL A 391 10.76 -17.65 -40.29
CA VAL A 391 11.82 -18.67 -40.41
C VAL A 391 11.96 -19.05 -41.89
N PRO A 392 13.16 -18.92 -42.49
CA PRO A 392 13.43 -19.38 -43.85
C PRO A 392 13.16 -20.89 -43.99
N ASP A 393 12.60 -21.30 -45.12
CA ASP A 393 12.29 -22.71 -45.44
C ASP A 393 11.41 -23.42 -44.39
N ALA A 394 10.54 -22.66 -43.72
CA ALA A 394 9.62 -23.20 -42.74
C ALA A 394 8.66 -24.23 -43.38
N PRO A 395 8.59 -25.47 -42.84
CA PRO A 395 7.66 -26.47 -43.35
C PRO A 395 6.20 -25.99 -43.30
N VAL A 396 5.42 -26.36 -44.32
CA VAL A 396 3.98 -26.09 -44.38
C VAL A 396 3.22 -26.86 -43.30
N ARG A 397 3.75 -28.00 -42.84
CA ARG A 397 3.15 -28.81 -41.78
C ARG A 397 3.10 -28.04 -40.45
N ARG A 398 1.90 -27.92 -39.89
CA ARG A 398 1.63 -27.28 -38.60
C ARG A 398 0.85 -28.23 -37.68
N PRO A 399 1.06 -28.15 -36.35
CA PRO A 399 0.26 -28.93 -35.41
C PRO A 399 -1.21 -28.51 -35.47
N ARG A 400 -2.12 -29.43 -35.10
CA ARG A 400 -3.54 -29.12 -34.95
C ARG A 400 -3.72 -27.97 -33.96
N SER A 401 -4.47 -26.93 -34.36
CA SER A 401 -4.72 -25.74 -33.53
C SER A 401 -5.39 -26.12 -32.21
N TRP A 402 -4.91 -25.52 -31.12
CA TRP A 402 -5.55 -25.59 -29.80
C TRP A 402 -6.33 -24.31 -29.47
N ALA A 403 -6.39 -23.34 -30.41
CA ALA A 403 -7.00 -22.05 -30.16
C ALA A 403 -8.50 -22.15 -29.82
N LEU A 404 -9.29 -22.91 -30.60
CA LEU A 404 -10.72 -23.05 -30.31
C LEU A 404 -10.99 -23.74 -28.96
N PRO A 405 -10.41 -24.92 -28.64
CA PRO A 405 -10.64 -25.53 -27.33
C PRO A 405 -10.10 -24.66 -26.19
N ALA A 406 -8.98 -23.97 -26.36
CA ALA A 406 -8.48 -23.03 -25.34
C ALA A 406 -9.45 -21.87 -25.10
N ALA A 407 -10.03 -21.27 -26.15
CA ALA A 407 -11.02 -20.21 -26.01
C ALA A 407 -12.30 -20.70 -25.31
N LEU A 408 -12.77 -21.92 -25.62
CA LEU A 408 -13.92 -22.53 -24.95
C LEU A 408 -13.64 -22.82 -23.48
N VAL A 409 -12.45 -23.34 -23.14
CA VAL A 409 -12.05 -23.55 -21.73
C VAL A 409 -11.94 -22.23 -20.98
N GLY A 410 -11.35 -21.19 -21.60
CA GLY A 410 -11.29 -19.85 -21.00
C GLY A 410 -12.69 -19.26 -20.75
N CYS A 411 -13.61 -19.41 -21.70
CA CYS A 411 -15.00 -18.98 -21.56
C CYS A 411 -15.72 -19.74 -20.43
N ALA A 412 -15.59 -21.07 -20.39
CA ALA A 412 -16.17 -21.90 -19.34
C ALA A 412 -15.59 -21.56 -17.95
N ALA A 413 -14.28 -21.29 -17.87
CA ALA A 413 -13.63 -20.88 -16.63
C ALA A 413 -14.14 -19.51 -16.14
N ALA A 414 -14.26 -18.52 -17.04
CA ALA A 414 -14.80 -17.20 -16.72
C ALA A 414 -16.29 -17.25 -16.31
N LEU A 415 -17.08 -18.12 -16.94
CA LEU A 415 -18.47 -18.40 -16.54
C LEU A 415 -18.53 -19.06 -15.16
N GLY A 416 -17.63 -20.01 -14.87
CA GLY A 416 -17.52 -20.62 -13.55
C GLY A 416 -17.17 -19.60 -12.46
N LEU A 417 -16.23 -18.69 -12.73
CA LEU A 417 -15.90 -17.59 -11.80
C LEU A 417 -17.09 -16.66 -11.59
N THR A 418 -17.83 -16.34 -12.66
CA THR A 418 -19.06 -15.54 -12.57
C THR A 418 -20.12 -16.24 -11.72
N ALA A 419 -20.30 -17.55 -11.88
CA ALA A 419 -21.23 -18.35 -11.07
C ALA A 419 -20.84 -18.36 -9.59
N LEU A 420 -19.54 -18.45 -9.28
CA LEU A 420 -19.05 -18.34 -7.91
C LEU A 420 -19.34 -16.95 -7.31
N VAL A 421 -19.16 -15.86 -8.06
CA VAL A 421 -19.47 -14.49 -7.61
C VAL A 421 -20.97 -14.29 -7.34
N ILE A 422 -21.85 -14.88 -8.16
CA ILE A 422 -23.30 -14.83 -7.96
C ILE A 422 -23.67 -15.57 -6.66
N GLY A 423 -23.12 -16.76 -6.44
CA GLY A 423 -23.47 -17.61 -5.29
C GLY A 423 -24.98 -17.85 -5.20
N ASP A 424 -25.56 -17.54 -4.04
CA ASP A 424 -27.02 -17.61 -3.79
C ASP A 424 -27.75 -16.30 -4.15
N GLY A 425 -27.06 -15.35 -4.79
CA GLY A 425 -27.56 -14.01 -5.12
C GLY A 425 -28.36 -13.93 -6.42
N SER A 426 -28.85 -12.73 -6.74
CA SER A 426 -29.53 -12.45 -8.01
C SER A 426 -28.53 -12.27 -9.15
N LEU A 427 -28.92 -12.65 -10.38
CA LEU A 427 -28.18 -12.34 -11.61
C LEU A 427 -27.89 -10.84 -11.79
N ARG A 428 -28.71 -9.96 -11.21
CA ARG A 428 -28.48 -8.50 -11.26
C ARG A 428 -27.17 -8.08 -10.58
N SER A 429 -26.71 -8.85 -9.58
CA SER A 429 -25.44 -8.60 -8.88
C SER A 429 -24.22 -8.60 -9.82
N VAL A 430 -24.31 -9.28 -10.97
CA VAL A 430 -23.23 -9.30 -11.96
C VAL A 430 -23.05 -7.94 -12.63
N ILE A 431 -24.14 -7.19 -12.83
CA ILE A 431 -24.10 -5.89 -13.50
C ILE A 431 -23.90 -4.76 -12.48
N ASP A 432 -24.46 -4.92 -11.28
CA ASP A 432 -24.41 -3.90 -10.22
C ASP A 432 -23.08 -3.86 -9.46
N THR A 433 -22.22 -4.87 -9.65
CA THR A 433 -20.93 -4.97 -8.93
C THR A 433 -19.74 -4.94 -9.89
N ARG A 434 -18.67 -4.24 -9.47
CA ARG A 434 -17.42 -4.16 -10.24
C ARG A 434 -16.85 -5.55 -10.58
N PRO A 435 -16.74 -6.52 -9.64
CA PRO A 435 -16.25 -7.86 -9.98
C PRO A 435 -17.08 -8.58 -11.04
N GLY A 436 -18.40 -8.44 -11.00
CA GLY A 436 -19.30 -9.03 -11.99
C GLY A 436 -19.16 -8.42 -13.38
N VAL A 437 -19.00 -7.09 -13.48
CA VAL A 437 -18.75 -6.41 -14.76
C VAL A 437 -17.41 -6.89 -15.36
N LEU A 438 -16.37 -7.01 -14.53
CA LEU A 438 -15.07 -7.52 -14.99
C LEU A 438 -15.15 -8.98 -15.45
N SER A 439 -15.93 -9.83 -14.77
CA SER A 439 -16.11 -11.23 -15.18
C SER A 439 -16.92 -11.35 -16.48
N LEU A 440 -17.91 -10.47 -16.72
CA LEU A 440 -18.61 -10.38 -18.01
C LEU A 440 -17.68 -9.99 -19.16
N ILE A 441 -16.75 -9.05 -18.93
CA ILE A 441 -15.74 -8.67 -19.94
C ILE A 441 -14.86 -9.88 -20.29
N GLU A 442 -14.48 -10.69 -19.30
CA GLU A 442 -13.68 -11.90 -19.51
C GLU A 442 -14.44 -12.97 -20.30
N VAL A 443 -15.70 -13.24 -19.93
CA VAL A 443 -16.57 -14.16 -20.67
C VAL A 443 -16.74 -13.71 -22.12
N ALA A 444 -17.07 -12.44 -22.34
CA ALA A 444 -17.22 -11.86 -23.67
C ALA A 444 -15.90 -11.92 -24.46
N GLY A 445 -14.77 -11.63 -23.81
CA GLY A 445 -13.44 -11.71 -24.42
C GLY A 445 -13.12 -13.12 -24.93
N PHE A 446 -13.31 -14.16 -24.12
CA PHE A 446 -13.08 -15.52 -24.57
C PHE A 446 -14.09 -16.00 -25.61
N ALA A 447 -15.36 -15.62 -25.50
CA ALA A 447 -16.38 -15.95 -26.50
C ALA A 447 -16.07 -15.30 -27.86
N LEU A 448 -15.74 -14.01 -27.88
CA LEU A 448 -15.34 -13.30 -29.10
C LEU A 448 -14.03 -13.85 -29.68
N ALA A 449 -13.08 -14.27 -28.84
CA ALA A 449 -11.88 -14.96 -29.29
C ALA A 449 -12.22 -16.31 -29.94
N ALA A 450 -13.16 -17.08 -29.39
CA ALA A 450 -13.63 -18.34 -29.98
C ALA A 450 -14.27 -18.11 -31.36
N VAL A 451 -15.11 -17.09 -31.48
CA VAL A 451 -15.72 -16.68 -32.76
C VAL A 451 -14.64 -16.27 -33.77
N ALA A 452 -13.71 -15.39 -33.40
CA ALA A 452 -12.64 -14.94 -34.28
C ALA A 452 -11.77 -16.11 -34.80
N VAL A 453 -11.49 -17.09 -33.94
CA VAL A 453 -10.79 -18.33 -34.31
C VAL A 453 -11.65 -19.19 -35.25
N GLY A 454 -12.95 -19.33 -34.97
CA GLY A 454 -13.91 -20.10 -35.77
C GLY A 454 -14.10 -19.56 -37.19
N VAL A 455 -14.16 -18.24 -37.35
CA VAL A 455 -14.29 -17.55 -38.66
C VAL A 455 -12.93 -17.45 -39.40
N ARG A 456 -11.88 -18.13 -38.91
CA ARG A 456 -10.52 -18.16 -39.47
C ARG A 456 -9.79 -16.79 -39.50
N HIS A 457 -10.36 -15.73 -38.95
CA HIS A 457 -9.71 -14.41 -38.75
C HIS A 457 -8.96 -14.35 -37.43
N ARG A 458 -7.95 -15.22 -37.31
CA ARG A 458 -7.31 -15.49 -36.04
C ARG A 458 -6.62 -14.28 -35.40
N SER A 459 -6.09 -13.35 -36.20
CA SER A 459 -5.47 -12.11 -35.72
C SER A 459 -6.46 -11.20 -34.99
N TRP A 460 -7.76 -11.30 -35.27
CA TRP A 460 -8.79 -10.49 -34.59
C TRP A 460 -8.99 -10.92 -33.13
N ALA A 461 -8.54 -12.12 -32.73
CA ALA A 461 -8.60 -12.57 -31.34
C ALA A 461 -7.70 -11.76 -30.39
N VAL A 462 -6.76 -10.96 -30.90
CA VAL A 462 -5.86 -10.13 -30.06
C VAL A 462 -6.63 -9.09 -29.25
N VAL A 463 -7.61 -8.43 -29.86
CA VAL A 463 -8.41 -7.38 -29.21
C VAL A 463 -9.22 -7.92 -28.02
N PRO A 464 -10.04 -8.97 -28.18
CA PRO A 464 -10.80 -9.51 -27.06
C PRO A 464 -9.91 -10.16 -25.99
N LEU A 465 -8.74 -10.73 -26.34
CA LEU A 465 -7.78 -11.23 -25.36
C LEU A 465 -7.09 -10.10 -24.59
N ALA A 466 -6.82 -8.96 -25.22
CA ALA A 466 -6.34 -7.77 -24.51
C ALA A 466 -7.37 -7.27 -23.50
N ALA A 467 -8.66 -7.30 -23.84
CA ALA A 467 -9.74 -6.97 -22.90
C ALA A 467 -9.75 -7.89 -21.66
N VAL A 468 -9.51 -9.20 -21.83
CA VAL A 468 -9.35 -10.15 -20.71
C VAL A 468 -8.18 -9.76 -19.81
N VAL A 469 -7.01 -9.43 -20.39
CA VAL A 469 -5.84 -9.02 -19.58
C VAL A 469 -6.10 -7.71 -18.83
N ILE A 470 -6.78 -6.76 -19.46
CA ILE A 470 -7.16 -5.48 -18.84
C ILE A 470 -8.14 -5.72 -17.68
N ALA A 471 -9.14 -6.59 -17.88
CA ALA A 471 -10.11 -6.92 -16.83
C ALA A 471 -9.42 -7.53 -15.60
N GLU A 472 -8.51 -8.49 -15.80
CA GLU A 472 -7.71 -9.09 -14.72
C GLU A 472 -6.78 -8.07 -14.04
N ALA A 473 -6.17 -7.18 -14.81
CA ALA A 473 -5.32 -6.12 -14.29
C ALA A 473 -6.10 -5.13 -13.40
N LEU A 474 -7.33 -4.77 -13.80
CA LEU A 474 -8.23 -3.92 -13.02
C LEU A 474 -8.79 -4.63 -11.80
N ARG A 475 -8.98 -5.96 -11.88
CA ARG A 475 -9.42 -6.80 -10.76
C ARG A 475 -8.35 -6.88 -9.67
N ALA A 476 -7.09 -7.05 -10.04
CA ALA A 476 -5.98 -7.18 -9.11
C ALA A 476 -5.67 -5.91 -8.30
N HIS A 477 -6.11 -4.73 -8.76
CA HIS A 477 -5.86 -3.45 -8.09
C HIS A 477 -7.15 -2.64 -7.94
N PRO A 478 -7.99 -2.99 -6.95
CA PRO A 478 -9.27 -2.31 -6.74
C PRO A 478 -9.15 -0.92 -6.11
N GLN A 479 -8.01 -0.59 -5.50
CA GLN A 479 -7.82 0.61 -4.67
C GLN A 479 -7.58 1.89 -5.50
N ALA A 480 -8.28 2.98 -5.15
CA ALA A 480 -8.17 4.27 -5.84
C ALA A 480 -6.76 4.91 -5.72
N GLN A 481 -6.02 4.65 -4.63
CA GLN A 481 -4.69 5.24 -4.40
C GLN A 481 -3.60 4.75 -5.37
N GLN A 482 -3.82 3.65 -6.11
CA GLN A 482 -2.90 3.12 -7.13
C GLN A 482 -3.61 2.90 -8.47
N ALA A 483 -4.61 3.73 -8.79
CA ALA A 483 -5.59 3.48 -9.85
C ALA A 483 -5.00 3.19 -11.24
N VAL A 484 -3.77 3.65 -11.53
CA VAL A 484 -3.13 3.46 -12.85
C VAL A 484 -1.89 2.57 -12.76
N ALA A 485 -0.97 2.86 -11.83
CA ALA A 485 0.30 2.16 -11.74
C ALA A 485 0.15 0.66 -11.43
N GLY A 486 -0.75 0.30 -10.52
CA GLY A 486 -1.03 -1.09 -10.17
C GLY A 486 -1.55 -1.91 -11.36
N PRO A 487 -2.70 -1.55 -11.96
CA PRO A 487 -3.22 -2.24 -13.13
C PRO A 487 -2.21 -2.30 -14.30
N MET A 488 -1.48 -1.22 -14.58
CA MET A 488 -0.48 -1.21 -15.64
C MET A 488 0.64 -2.23 -15.39
N LEU A 489 1.11 -2.34 -14.14
CA LEU A 489 2.12 -3.30 -13.74
C LEU A 489 1.63 -4.75 -13.94
N THR A 490 0.40 -5.04 -13.50
CA THR A 490 -0.21 -6.37 -13.66
C THR A 490 -0.50 -6.70 -15.11
N PHE A 491 -0.94 -5.73 -15.92
CA PHE A 491 -1.16 -5.91 -17.36
C PHE A 491 0.13 -6.35 -18.05
N ILE A 492 1.24 -5.63 -17.82
CA ILE A 492 2.55 -5.96 -18.41
C ILE A 492 3.02 -7.32 -17.92
N HIS A 493 2.92 -7.59 -16.62
CA HIS A 493 3.35 -8.86 -16.02
C HIS A 493 2.58 -10.06 -16.58
N LEU A 494 1.24 -9.98 -16.58
CA LEU A 494 0.35 -11.05 -17.04
C LEU A 494 0.50 -11.30 -18.54
N ALA A 495 0.52 -10.25 -19.36
CA ALA A 495 0.72 -10.39 -20.80
C ALA A 495 2.07 -11.02 -21.11
N ALA A 496 3.15 -10.58 -20.47
CA ALA A 496 4.49 -11.11 -20.70
C ALA A 496 4.61 -12.57 -20.25
N ALA A 497 4.06 -12.93 -19.09
CA ALA A 497 4.05 -14.31 -18.59
C ALA A 497 3.22 -15.25 -19.47
N ALA A 498 2.03 -14.81 -19.90
CA ALA A 498 1.16 -15.59 -20.79
C ALA A 498 1.82 -15.84 -22.15
N LEU A 499 2.47 -14.81 -22.74
CA LEU A 499 3.24 -14.93 -23.97
C LEU A 499 4.45 -15.86 -23.80
N TRP A 500 5.15 -15.79 -22.66
CA TRP A 500 6.35 -16.59 -22.42
C TRP A 500 6.03 -18.08 -22.34
N LEU A 501 5.12 -18.46 -21.44
CA LEU A 501 4.67 -19.85 -21.29
C LEU A 501 3.98 -20.35 -22.57
N GLY A 502 3.03 -19.56 -23.08
CA GLY A 502 2.24 -19.93 -24.26
C GLY A 502 3.08 -20.19 -25.49
N ALA A 503 3.99 -19.27 -25.82
CA ALA A 503 4.85 -19.42 -26.99
C ALA A 503 5.81 -20.60 -26.83
N LEU A 504 6.33 -20.88 -25.62
CA LEU A 504 7.17 -22.05 -25.38
C LEU A 504 6.44 -23.35 -25.70
N VAL A 505 5.22 -23.53 -25.17
CA VAL A 505 4.41 -24.74 -25.41
C VAL A 505 4.18 -24.94 -26.90
N GLN A 506 3.80 -23.87 -27.62
CA GLN A 506 3.47 -23.96 -29.04
C GLN A 506 4.70 -24.12 -29.94
N VAL A 507 5.85 -23.52 -29.57
CA VAL A 507 7.15 -23.76 -30.21
C VAL A 507 7.58 -25.20 -30.03
N LEU A 508 7.43 -25.78 -28.83
CA LEU A 508 7.76 -27.19 -28.57
C LEU A 508 6.89 -28.16 -29.38
N ARG A 509 5.61 -27.84 -29.58
CA ARG A 509 4.70 -28.61 -30.44
C ARG A 509 5.12 -28.51 -31.91
N THR A 510 5.33 -27.29 -32.40
CA THR A 510 5.72 -27.04 -33.79
C THR A 510 7.06 -27.70 -34.12
N THR A 511 8.05 -27.58 -33.23
CA THR A 511 9.36 -28.23 -33.42
C THR A 511 9.32 -29.75 -33.24
N ALA A 512 8.32 -30.29 -32.54
CA ALA A 512 8.11 -31.73 -32.49
C ALA A 512 7.59 -32.29 -33.83
N ASP A 513 6.82 -31.52 -34.58
CA ASP A 513 6.40 -31.88 -35.94
C ASP A 513 7.52 -31.65 -36.95
N TRP A 514 8.37 -30.63 -36.73
CA TRP A 514 9.54 -30.32 -37.57
C TRP A 514 10.81 -31.10 -37.18
N ARG A 515 10.67 -32.30 -36.61
CA ARG A 515 11.83 -33.11 -36.16
C ARG A 515 12.77 -33.50 -37.31
N GLY A 516 12.25 -33.61 -38.52
CA GLY A 516 13.04 -33.89 -39.73
C GLY A 516 13.83 -32.68 -40.21
N GLU A 517 13.32 -31.47 -39.99
CA GLU A 517 13.81 -30.20 -40.53
C GLU A 517 14.55 -29.39 -39.45
N ARG A 518 15.69 -29.92 -39.00
CA ARG A 518 16.47 -29.38 -37.88
C ARG A 518 16.84 -27.90 -38.02
N ALA A 519 17.08 -27.43 -39.24
CA ALA A 519 17.40 -26.03 -39.53
C ALA A 519 16.22 -25.10 -39.21
N ALA A 520 15.02 -25.43 -39.69
CA ALA A 520 13.80 -24.67 -39.41
C ALA A 520 13.43 -24.72 -37.91
N ALA A 521 13.54 -25.89 -37.28
CA ALA A 521 13.29 -26.05 -35.84
C ALA A 521 14.26 -25.21 -34.99
N ARG A 522 15.54 -25.16 -35.36
CA ARG A 522 16.56 -24.32 -34.71
C ARG A 522 16.29 -22.84 -34.94
N GLY A 523 15.90 -22.45 -36.14
CA GLY A 523 15.48 -21.09 -36.48
C GLY A 523 14.34 -20.61 -35.58
N LEU A 524 13.29 -21.42 -35.44
CA LEU A 524 12.16 -21.11 -34.57
C LEU A 524 12.56 -21.01 -33.09
N LEU A 525 13.36 -21.96 -32.58
CA LEU A 525 13.86 -21.92 -31.21
C LEU A 525 14.73 -20.69 -30.94
N SER A 526 15.54 -20.25 -31.90
CA SER A 526 16.38 -19.05 -31.76
C SER A 526 15.56 -17.75 -31.77
N ALA A 527 14.50 -17.70 -32.59
CA ALA A 527 13.57 -16.58 -32.64
C ALA A 527 12.78 -16.47 -31.33
N TYR A 528 12.27 -17.60 -30.83
CA TYR A 528 11.63 -17.68 -29.52
C TYR A 528 12.60 -17.30 -28.40
N ALA A 529 13.84 -17.79 -28.41
CA ALA A 529 14.81 -17.45 -27.37
C ALA A 529 15.03 -15.92 -27.31
N ARG A 530 15.16 -15.21 -28.45
CA ARG A 530 15.28 -13.74 -28.43
C ARG A 530 14.06 -13.06 -27.79
N LEU A 531 12.85 -13.52 -28.14
CA LEU A 531 11.62 -13.00 -27.54
C LEU A 531 11.55 -13.29 -26.03
N ALA A 532 11.85 -14.52 -25.62
CA ALA A 532 11.80 -14.97 -24.22
C ALA A 532 12.73 -14.16 -23.31
N ALA A 533 13.86 -13.64 -23.80
CA ALA A 533 14.73 -12.77 -23.01
C ALA A 533 14.05 -11.45 -22.62
N TRP A 534 13.34 -10.83 -23.56
CA TRP A 534 12.58 -9.60 -23.32
C TRP A 534 11.37 -9.84 -22.41
N LEU A 535 10.63 -10.92 -22.65
CA LEU A 535 9.50 -11.31 -21.81
C LEU A 535 9.94 -11.61 -20.37
N PHE A 536 11.05 -12.32 -20.19
CA PHE A 536 11.64 -12.57 -18.87
C PHE A 536 12.02 -11.27 -18.17
N ALA A 537 12.70 -10.35 -18.86
CA ALA A 537 13.06 -9.04 -18.29
C ALA A 537 11.83 -8.25 -17.84
N ALA A 538 10.75 -8.26 -18.63
CA ALA A 538 9.48 -7.62 -18.28
C ALA A 538 8.85 -8.27 -17.03
N VAL A 539 8.74 -9.61 -16.98
CA VAL A 539 8.19 -10.36 -15.84
C VAL A 539 8.98 -10.12 -14.57
N VAL A 540 10.31 -10.16 -14.62
CA VAL A 540 11.18 -9.93 -13.44
C VAL A 540 11.07 -8.49 -12.96
N THR A 541 11.19 -7.51 -13.86
CA THR A 541 11.14 -6.09 -13.49
C THR A 541 9.80 -5.75 -12.85
N THR A 542 8.70 -6.14 -13.49
CA THR A 542 7.36 -5.90 -12.95
C THR A 542 7.09 -6.67 -11.66
N GLY A 543 7.57 -7.90 -11.55
CA GLY A 543 7.43 -8.72 -10.33
C GLY A 543 8.21 -8.17 -9.14
N VAL A 544 9.42 -7.67 -9.36
CA VAL A 544 10.24 -7.03 -8.31
C VAL A 544 9.59 -5.73 -7.84
N ILE A 545 9.15 -4.88 -8.77
CA ILE A 545 8.43 -3.64 -8.42
C ILE A 545 7.16 -3.98 -7.61
N ALA A 546 6.38 -4.97 -8.04
CA ALA A 546 5.17 -5.39 -7.33
C ALA A 546 5.51 -5.89 -5.92
N ALA A 547 6.51 -6.76 -5.76
CA ALA A 547 6.89 -7.30 -4.46
C ALA A 547 7.34 -6.21 -3.48
N LEU A 548 8.12 -5.23 -3.95
CA LEU A 548 8.59 -4.10 -3.13
C LEU A 548 7.46 -3.15 -2.72
N LEU A 549 6.43 -3.01 -3.56
CA LEU A 549 5.27 -2.16 -3.26
C LEU A 549 4.24 -2.84 -2.35
N LEU A 550 4.11 -4.17 -2.42
CA LEU A 550 3.04 -4.90 -1.74
C LEU A 550 3.45 -5.55 -0.42
N VAL A 551 4.72 -5.92 -0.21
CA VAL A 551 5.10 -6.78 0.92
C VAL A 551 6.19 -6.13 1.79
N PRO A 552 5.90 -5.82 3.07
CA PRO A 552 6.94 -5.44 4.02
C PRO A 552 7.98 -6.57 4.16
N LEU A 553 9.27 -6.22 4.16
CA LEU A 553 10.37 -7.21 4.15
C LEU A 553 10.31 -8.22 5.31
N GLY A 554 9.79 -7.80 6.47
CA GLY A 554 9.61 -8.68 7.63
C GLY A 554 8.53 -9.75 7.43
N ASP A 555 7.48 -9.45 6.66
CA ASP A 555 6.34 -10.35 6.46
C ASP A 555 6.61 -11.43 5.42
N VAL A 556 7.66 -11.27 4.60
CA VAL A 556 8.03 -12.21 3.53
C VAL A 556 8.33 -13.61 4.08
N PHE A 557 8.91 -13.72 5.28
CA PHE A 557 9.35 -15.01 5.82
C PHE A 557 8.32 -15.66 6.74
N HIS A 558 7.43 -14.87 7.34
CA HIS A 558 6.51 -15.35 8.39
C HIS A 558 5.06 -15.53 7.92
N THR A 559 4.69 -14.96 6.77
CA THR A 559 3.33 -15.07 6.24
C THR A 559 3.21 -16.16 5.17
N THR A 560 2.05 -16.82 5.11
CA THR A 560 1.75 -17.85 4.09
C THR A 560 1.95 -17.32 2.67
N TYR A 561 1.54 -16.08 2.41
CA TYR A 561 1.76 -15.43 1.12
C TYR A 561 3.23 -15.17 0.83
N GLY A 562 3.98 -14.68 1.82
CA GLY A 562 5.43 -14.51 1.70
C GLY A 562 6.14 -15.83 1.37
N GLN A 563 5.76 -16.93 2.03
CA GLN A 563 6.29 -18.27 1.75
C GLN A 563 5.94 -18.77 0.34
N VAL A 564 4.69 -18.61 -0.11
CA VAL A 564 4.28 -18.98 -1.47
C VAL A 564 4.95 -18.08 -2.52
N LEU A 565 5.15 -16.80 -2.21
CA LEU A 565 5.90 -15.86 -3.05
C LEU A 565 7.38 -16.28 -3.17
N LEU A 566 8.02 -16.67 -2.06
CA LEU A 566 9.38 -17.21 -2.09
C LEU A 566 9.46 -18.49 -2.93
N ALA A 567 8.48 -19.39 -2.79
CA ALA A 567 8.39 -20.58 -3.63
C ALA A 567 8.25 -20.23 -5.12
N LYS A 568 7.41 -19.25 -5.47
CA LYS A 568 7.29 -18.73 -6.84
C LYS A 568 8.62 -18.16 -7.35
N ILE A 569 9.31 -17.36 -6.55
CA ILE A 569 10.61 -16.78 -6.91
C ILE A 569 11.64 -17.89 -7.17
N ALA A 570 11.72 -18.90 -6.30
CA ALA A 570 12.61 -20.05 -6.49
C ALA A 570 12.30 -20.84 -7.78
N LEU A 571 11.02 -21.09 -8.06
CA LEU A 571 10.58 -21.77 -9.28
C LEU A 571 10.91 -20.96 -10.55
N VAL A 572 10.68 -19.63 -10.52
CA VAL A 572 11.02 -18.73 -11.64
C VAL A 572 12.53 -18.69 -11.86
N ALA A 573 13.34 -18.64 -10.80
CA ALA A 573 14.80 -18.71 -10.89
C ALA A 573 15.26 -20.05 -11.51
N GLY A 574 14.63 -21.17 -11.11
CA GLY A 574 14.86 -22.48 -11.72
C GLY A 574 14.51 -22.52 -13.20
N ALA A 575 13.35 -21.97 -13.59
CA ALA A 575 12.93 -21.86 -14.99
C ALA A 575 13.91 -20.98 -15.80
N ALA A 576 14.37 -19.86 -15.23
CA ALA A 576 15.36 -18.98 -15.85
C ALA A 576 16.72 -19.68 -16.06
N ALA A 577 17.17 -20.47 -15.09
CA ALA A 577 18.39 -21.27 -15.22
C ALA A 577 18.25 -22.32 -16.33
N LEU A 578 17.10 -23.00 -16.43
CA LEU A 578 16.81 -23.94 -17.52
C LEU A 578 16.79 -23.25 -18.89
N ALA A 579 16.14 -22.09 -18.99
CA ALA A 579 16.08 -21.28 -20.20
C ALA A 579 17.47 -20.81 -20.64
N TYR A 580 18.30 -20.37 -19.69
CA TYR A 580 19.70 -19.99 -19.94
C TYR A 580 20.53 -21.18 -20.43
N LEU A 581 20.42 -22.34 -19.78
CA LEU A 581 21.12 -23.56 -20.19
C LEU A 581 20.65 -24.05 -21.57
N ALA A 582 19.35 -23.96 -21.86
CA ALA A 582 18.79 -24.30 -23.17
C ALA A 582 19.34 -23.37 -24.25
N ARG A 583 19.41 -22.05 -23.97
CA ARG A 583 20.02 -21.06 -24.86
C ARG A 583 21.51 -21.32 -25.08
N ARG A 584 22.28 -21.54 -24.01
CA ARG A 584 23.72 -21.82 -24.12
C ARG A 584 23.97 -23.07 -24.96
N ARG A 585 23.21 -24.15 -24.74
CA ARG A 585 23.29 -25.36 -25.56
C ARG A 585 22.88 -25.12 -27.02
N LEU A 586 21.87 -24.30 -27.24
CA LEU A 586 21.46 -23.91 -28.60
C LEU A 586 22.64 -23.23 -29.31
N HIS A 587 23.33 -22.27 -28.70
CA HIS A 587 24.48 -21.60 -29.30
C HIS A 587 25.72 -22.50 -29.43
N SER A 588 26.10 -23.23 -28.38
CA SER A 588 27.36 -23.98 -28.34
C SER A 588 27.35 -25.32 -29.09
N ALA A 589 26.18 -25.91 -29.39
CA ALA A 589 26.09 -27.22 -30.07
C ALA A 589 25.17 -27.14 -31.32
N PRO A 590 25.70 -26.81 -32.50
CA PRO A 590 24.92 -26.65 -33.73
C PRO A 590 24.05 -27.86 -34.09
N GLY A 591 24.54 -29.07 -33.83
CA GLY A 591 23.87 -30.33 -34.18
C GLY A 591 22.91 -30.90 -33.13
N ARG A 592 22.74 -30.28 -31.95
CA ARG A 592 21.88 -30.81 -30.86
C ARG A 592 20.78 -29.82 -30.48
N LEU A 593 19.53 -30.25 -30.60
CA LEU A 593 18.36 -29.45 -30.22
C LEU A 593 18.04 -29.63 -28.73
N PRO A 594 17.83 -28.55 -27.95
CA PRO A 594 17.63 -28.59 -26.51
C PRO A 594 16.18 -28.97 -26.11
N TYR A 595 15.59 -30.03 -26.70
CA TYR A 595 14.20 -30.41 -26.45
C TYR A 595 13.90 -30.78 -24.99
N ARG A 596 14.81 -31.54 -24.35
CA ARG A 596 14.64 -31.97 -22.95
C ARG A 596 14.61 -30.79 -21.98
N PRO A 597 15.62 -29.90 -21.93
CA PRO A 597 15.57 -28.76 -21.01
C PRO A 597 14.41 -27.82 -21.29
N ALA A 598 14.03 -27.60 -22.56
CA ALA A 598 12.89 -26.76 -22.91
C ALA A 598 11.53 -27.38 -22.47
N ARG A 599 11.37 -28.70 -22.50
CA ARG A 599 10.19 -29.37 -21.92
C ARG A 599 10.13 -29.23 -20.41
N VAL A 600 11.26 -29.37 -19.71
CA VAL A 600 11.34 -29.18 -18.25
C VAL A 600 11.04 -27.73 -17.89
N GLU A 601 11.54 -26.76 -18.67
CA GLU A 601 11.21 -25.34 -18.53
C GLU A 601 9.69 -25.11 -18.67
N ALA A 602 9.05 -25.68 -19.69
CA ALA A 602 7.59 -25.60 -19.86
C ALA A 602 6.84 -26.19 -18.67
N SER A 603 7.23 -27.36 -18.17
CA SER A 603 6.64 -27.95 -16.97
C SER A 603 6.82 -27.07 -15.74
N ALA A 604 8.01 -26.50 -15.54
CA ALA A 604 8.27 -25.58 -14.43
C ALA A 604 7.39 -24.32 -14.53
N LEU A 605 7.24 -23.74 -15.72
CA LEU A 605 6.38 -22.56 -15.94
C LEU A 605 4.89 -22.87 -15.72
N ILE A 606 4.41 -24.09 -16.03
CA ILE A 606 3.05 -24.53 -15.70
C ILE A 606 2.84 -24.58 -14.19
N VAL A 607 3.84 -25.06 -13.43
CA VAL A 607 3.80 -25.04 -11.96
C VAL A 607 3.85 -23.61 -11.42
N VAL A 608 4.69 -22.74 -11.99
CA VAL A 608 4.71 -21.30 -11.64
C VAL A 608 3.34 -20.66 -11.87
N LEU A 609 2.64 -21.04 -12.94
CA LEU A 609 1.28 -20.55 -13.21
C LEU A 609 0.30 -21.02 -12.14
N ALA A 610 0.36 -22.29 -11.73
CA ALA A 610 -0.48 -22.84 -10.64
C ALA A 610 -0.23 -22.11 -9.32
N VAL A 611 1.03 -21.95 -8.93
CA VAL A 611 1.42 -21.18 -7.73
C VAL A 611 0.97 -19.72 -7.84
N SER A 612 1.05 -19.13 -9.03
CA SER A 612 0.55 -17.76 -9.25
C SER A 612 -0.95 -17.65 -9.09
N ALA A 613 -1.74 -18.61 -9.61
CA ALA A 613 -3.18 -18.67 -9.38
C ALA A 613 -3.51 -18.84 -7.89
N THR A 614 -2.73 -19.63 -7.14
CA THR A 614 -2.88 -19.72 -5.69
C THR A 614 -2.62 -18.36 -5.03
N LEU A 615 -1.56 -17.64 -5.40
CA LEU A 615 -1.27 -16.31 -4.87
C LEU A 615 -2.40 -15.30 -5.11
N THR A 616 -3.20 -15.46 -6.18
CA THR A 616 -4.36 -14.59 -6.43
C THR A 616 -5.53 -14.82 -5.47
N VAL A 617 -5.52 -15.91 -4.70
CA VAL A 617 -6.55 -16.26 -3.70
C VAL A 617 -5.98 -16.23 -2.26
N LEU A 618 -4.67 -15.95 -2.11
CA LEU A 618 -3.96 -15.82 -0.82
C LEU A 618 -3.76 -14.35 -0.38
N ARG A 619 -3.27 -14.12 0.85
CA ARG A 619 -3.06 -12.77 1.44
C ARG A 619 -1.74 -12.10 1.21
N ALA A 620 -1.72 -11.08 0.38
CA ALA A 620 -0.81 -9.97 0.61
C ALA A 620 -0.92 -9.47 2.08
N PRO A 621 0.17 -9.48 2.87
CA PRO A 621 0.19 -9.00 4.25
C PRO A 621 -0.36 -7.57 4.34
N ALA A 622 -1.25 -7.31 5.29
CA ALA A 622 -1.77 -5.96 5.53
C ALA A 622 -0.76 -5.19 6.37
N ASP A 623 -0.38 -3.98 5.94
CA ASP A 623 0.42 -3.08 6.76
C ASP A 623 -0.38 -2.68 8.01
N ALA A 624 0.00 -3.23 9.17
CA ALA A 624 -0.64 -2.97 10.45
C ALA A 624 -0.60 -1.48 10.86
N ASN A 625 0.30 -0.69 10.25
CA ASN A 625 0.45 0.73 10.53
C ASN A 625 -0.35 1.63 9.58
N ARG A 626 -0.92 1.08 8.48
CA ARG A 626 -1.68 1.89 7.52
C ARG A 626 -2.89 2.52 8.22
N PRO A 627 -3.14 3.83 8.15
CA PRO A 627 -4.28 4.45 8.82
C PRO A 627 -5.61 3.82 8.38
N LEU A 628 -6.50 3.61 9.34
CA LEU A 628 -7.89 3.27 9.07
C LEU A 628 -8.57 4.48 8.42
N SER A 629 -9.58 4.22 7.59
CA SER A 629 -10.31 5.31 6.93
C SER A 629 -11.36 5.97 7.83
N PHE A 630 -11.72 5.34 8.96
CA PHE A 630 -12.69 5.87 9.93
C PHE A 630 -12.44 5.25 11.31
N ALA A 631 -12.98 5.89 12.36
CA ALA A 631 -12.89 5.44 13.74
C ALA A 631 -13.57 4.08 13.93
N PRO A 632 -12.95 3.12 14.63
CA PRO A 632 -13.62 1.87 14.96
C PRO A 632 -14.82 2.12 15.88
N PRO A 633 -15.88 1.28 15.81
CA PRO A 633 -16.99 1.37 16.74
C PRO A 633 -16.53 1.10 18.17
N THR A 634 -17.13 1.79 19.14
CA THR A 634 -16.87 1.58 20.57
C THR A 634 -17.45 0.26 21.05
N THR A 635 -16.81 -0.35 22.05
CA THR A 635 -17.08 -1.71 22.52
C THR A 635 -17.40 -1.70 24.02
N GLY A 636 -18.62 -2.12 24.38
CA GLY A 636 -19.05 -2.14 25.78
C GLY A 636 -19.21 -0.73 26.38
N PRO A 637 -19.04 -0.58 27.72
CA PRO A 637 -19.08 0.72 28.39
C PRO A 637 -18.01 1.68 27.82
N VAL A 638 -18.39 2.95 27.68
CA VAL A 638 -17.50 4.00 27.15
C VAL A 638 -17.26 5.03 28.24
N VAL A 639 -16.01 5.36 28.51
CA VAL A 639 -15.63 6.55 29.28
C VAL A 639 -15.35 7.67 28.28
N PRO A 640 -16.28 8.62 28.11
CA PRO A 640 -15.97 9.84 27.40
C PRO A 640 -15.09 10.72 28.28
N ALA A 641 -14.07 11.32 27.68
CA ALA A 641 -13.23 12.32 28.32
C ALA A 641 -12.87 13.39 27.30
N GLY A 642 -12.77 14.64 27.73
CA GLY A 642 -12.46 15.76 26.84
C GLY A 642 -11.51 16.76 27.50
N THR A 643 -10.68 17.40 26.69
CA THR A 643 -9.81 18.51 27.12
C THR A 643 -9.41 19.36 25.92
N ARG A 644 -8.55 20.37 26.14
CA ARG A 644 -7.96 21.20 25.08
C ARG A 644 -6.45 21.33 25.25
N ALA A 645 -5.72 21.25 24.15
CA ALA A 645 -4.30 21.55 24.07
C ALA A 645 -4.11 22.83 23.25
N GLY A 646 -4.00 23.96 23.95
CA GLY A 646 -4.13 25.28 23.34
C GLY A 646 -5.51 25.44 22.70
N GLU A 647 -5.54 25.63 21.39
CA GLU A 647 -6.74 25.81 20.56
C GLU A 647 -7.28 24.50 19.99
N ILE A 648 -6.56 23.39 20.18
CA ILE A 648 -6.95 22.08 19.67
C ILE A 648 -7.85 21.40 20.69
N GLY A 649 -9.11 21.16 20.31
CA GLY A 649 -10.04 20.33 21.06
C GLY A 649 -9.65 18.86 20.99
N ILE A 650 -9.65 18.19 22.13
CA ILE A 650 -9.33 16.77 22.25
C ILE A 650 -10.53 16.06 22.85
N SER A 651 -11.12 15.12 22.10
CA SER A 651 -12.12 14.20 22.61
C SER A 651 -11.57 12.78 22.62
N ALA A 652 -11.68 12.10 23.76
CA ALA A 652 -11.27 10.73 23.93
C ALA A 652 -12.46 9.84 24.29
N ARG A 653 -12.50 8.66 23.68
CA ARG A 653 -13.46 7.61 23.97
C ARG A 653 -12.68 6.36 24.34
N ALA A 654 -12.66 6.07 25.63
CA ALA A 654 -12.07 4.84 26.16
C ALA A 654 -13.16 3.78 26.28
N SER A 655 -12.98 2.62 25.64
CA SER A 655 -13.91 1.50 25.76
C SER A 655 -13.13 0.20 25.97
N THR A 656 -13.83 -0.93 26.09
CA THR A 656 -13.18 -2.21 26.38
C THR A 656 -12.17 -2.57 25.28
N GLY A 657 -10.89 -2.61 25.62
CA GLY A 657 -9.82 -3.02 24.70
C GLY A 657 -9.31 -1.93 23.76
N GLN A 658 -9.77 -0.68 23.89
CA GLN A 658 -9.36 0.39 22.97
C GLN A 658 -9.46 1.81 23.53
N LEU A 659 -8.71 2.69 22.89
CA LEU A 659 -8.76 4.14 23.05
C LEU A 659 -8.87 4.78 21.67
N ILE A 660 -9.88 5.63 21.49
CA ILE A 660 -10.03 6.49 20.31
C ILE A 660 -9.86 7.93 20.78
N VAL A 661 -9.04 8.71 20.08
CA VAL A 661 -8.84 10.14 20.33
C VAL A 661 -9.10 10.89 19.04
N GLU A 662 -9.97 11.88 19.09
CA GLU A 662 -10.25 12.79 17.98
C GLU A 662 -9.77 14.18 18.33
N LEU A 663 -9.12 14.80 17.36
CA LEU A 663 -8.66 16.17 17.43
C LEU A 663 -9.56 17.05 16.56
N THR A 664 -9.91 18.20 17.08
CA THR A 664 -10.65 19.24 16.38
C THR A 664 -9.89 20.54 16.49
N ALA A 665 -9.75 21.25 15.38
CA ALA A 665 -9.24 22.61 15.35
C ALA A 665 -10.26 23.50 14.61
N PRO A 666 -10.27 24.82 14.85
CA PRO A 666 -11.17 25.70 14.13
C PRO A 666 -10.93 25.60 12.61
N GLN A 667 -12.01 25.60 11.84
CA GLN A 667 -11.94 25.35 10.40
C GLN A 667 -11.55 26.62 9.65
N VAL A 668 -10.40 26.60 8.99
CA VAL A 668 -9.99 27.61 8.01
C VAL A 668 -9.64 26.86 6.71
N GLY A 669 -10.37 27.15 5.63
CA GLY A 669 -10.14 26.51 4.32
C GLY A 669 -10.80 25.15 4.15
N ASN A 670 -10.22 24.30 3.28
CA ASN A 670 -10.75 22.97 2.97
C ASN A 670 -10.39 21.97 4.09
N PRO A 671 -11.37 21.29 4.72
CA PRO A 671 -11.11 20.35 5.83
C PRO A 671 -10.15 19.19 5.50
N ASP A 672 -9.96 18.86 4.22
CA ASP A 672 -9.02 17.81 3.78
C ASP A 672 -7.54 18.23 3.84
N ASP A 673 -7.23 19.53 3.91
CA ASP A 673 -5.84 20.04 3.92
C ASP A 673 -5.24 20.13 5.33
N GLN A 674 -6.06 19.94 6.37
CA GLN A 674 -5.62 20.10 7.75
C GLN A 674 -4.95 18.82 8.28
N SER A 675 -3.64 18.90 8.52
CA SER A 675 -2.87 17.78 9.08
C SER A 675 -2.85 17.81 10.61
N TYR A 676 -3.19 16.69 11.23
CA TYR A 676 -3.17 16.52 12.69
C TYR A 676 -2.03 15.61 13.12
N GLY A 677 -1.37 15.96 14.24
CA GLY A 677 -0.37 15.14 14.89
C GLY A 677 -0.73 14.90 16.36
N LEU A 678 -0.66 13.64 16.80
CA LEU A 678 -0.91 13.25 18.18
C LEU A 678 0.15 12.27 18.66
N SER A 679 0.72 12.54 19.84
CA SER A 679 1.45 11.54 20.63
C SER A 679 0.81 11.40 22.00
N ALA A 680 0.83 10.18 22.54
CA ALA A 680 0.18 9.85 23.80
C ALA A 680 1.08 9.01 24.69
N THR A 681 1.09 9.34 25.99
CA THR A 681 1.72 8.53 27.04
C THR A 681 0.66 8.17 28.07
N LEU A 682 0.57 6.90 28.44
CA LEU A 682 -0.35 6.41 29.48
C LEU A 682 0.44 6.11 30.75
N ALA A 683 0.02 6.69 31.86
CA ALA A 683 0.35 6.23 33.20
C ALA A 683 -0.79 5.33 33.71
N ASP A 684 -0.49 4.08 34.04
CA ASP A 684 -1.47 3.18 34.65
C ASP A 684 -1.77 3.60 36.11
N PRO A 685 -2.79 3.02 36.77
CA PRO A 685 -3.14 3.37 38.16
C PRO A 685 -2.03 3.10 39.18
N ARG A 686 -0.98 2.35 38.80
CA ARG A 686 0.22 2.08 39.62
C ARG A 686 1.37 3.05 39.31
N GLY A 687 1.16 4.02 38.43
CA GLY A 687 2.16 5.01 38.02
C GLY A 687 3.11 4.57 36.90
N THR A 688 2.94 3.38 36.32
CA THR A 688 3.79 2.86 35.25
C THR A 688 3.49 3.61 33.95
N ARG A 689 4.48 4.30 33.39
CA ARG A 689 4.33 5.09 32.15
C ARG A 689 4.75 4.31 30.91
N ARG A 690 3.94 4.37 29.86
CA ARG A 690 4.27 3.84 28.52
C ARG A 690 3.80 4.77 27.41
N ALA A 691 4.62 4.94 26.37
CA ALA A 691 4.19 5.60 25.14
C ALA A 691 3.20 4.69 24.39
N LEU A 692 2.13 5.28 23.87
CA LEU A 692 1.13 4.57 23.07
C LEU A 692 1.45 4.72 21.58
N LYS A 693 1.38 3.61 20.85
CA LYS A 693 1.51 3.61 19.40
C LYS A 693 0.13 3.87 18.78
N LEU A 694 -0.09 5.09 18.32
CA LEU A 694 -1.35 5.51 17.72
C LEU A 694 -1.36 5.23 16.21
N ARG A 695 -2.47 4.67 15.73
CA ARG A 695 -2.78 4.47 14.32
C ARG A 695 -3.84 5.49 13.90
N GLY A 696 -3.66 6.17 12.77
CA GLY A 696 -4.69 7.09 12.27
C GLY A 696 -6.00 6.36 11.94
N CYS A 697 -7.14 7.01 12.12
CA CYS A 697 -8.48 6.47 11.85
C CYS A 697 -9.42 7.44 11.14
N GLY A 698 -8.88 8.24 10.23
CA GLY A 698 -9.56 9.38 9.60
C GLY A 698 -8.88 10.69 9.97
N THR A 699 -9.29 11.79 9.35
CA THR A 699 -8.74 13.13 9.61
C THR A 699 -8.95 13.49 11.08
N GLY A 700 -7.87 13.84 11.79
CA GLY A 700 -7.91 14.15 13.22
C GLY A 700 -8.17 12.96 14.15
N CYS A 701 -8.39 11.74 13.64
CA CYS A 701 -8.72 10.55 14.43
C CYS A 701 -7.49 9.67 14.66
N PHE A 702 -7.30 9.24 15.91
CA PHE A 702 -6.25 8.33 16.34
C PHE A 702 -6.80 7.18 17.18
N TYR A 703 -6.27 5.99 16.97
CA TYR A 703 -6.73 4.76 17.58
C TYR A 703 -5.55 3.93 18.12
N THR A 704 -5.76 3.29 19.28
CA THR A 704 -4.88 2.23 19.76
C THR A 704 -5.68 1.16 20.50
N GLN A 705 -5.25 -0.10 20.38
CA GLN A 705 -5.71 -1.16 21.27
C GLN A 705 -5.06 -1.00 22.64
N LEU A 706 -5.85 -1.14 23.69
CA LEU A 706 -5.42 -0.94 25.06
C LEU A 706 -6.31 -1.70 26.05
N THR A 707 -5.71 -2.48 26.95
CA THR A 707 -6.43 -3.03 28.10
C THR A 707 -6.35 -2.07 29.27
N TRP A 708 -7.51 -1.69 29.81
CA TRP A 708 -7.63 -0.85 31.00
C TRP A 708 -7.44 -1.66 32.27
N ARG A 709 -6.75 -1.08 33.24
CA ARG A 709 -6.65 -1.62 34.60
C ARG A 709 -7.69 -0.93 35.49
N GLU A 710 -8.16 -1.63 36.50
CA GLU A 710 -9.03 -1.06 37.52
C GLU A 710 -8.34 0.11 38.24
N GLY A 711 -9.07 1.22 38.40
CA GLY A 711 -8.58 2.51 38.90
C GLY A 711 -8.50 3.60 37.83
N THR A 712 -7.89 4.73 38.18
CA THR A 712 -7.73 5.88 37.28
C THR A 712 -6.39 5.85 36.57
N SER A 713 -6.43 5.83 35.23
CA SER A 713 -5.25 5.96 34.38
C SER A 713 -5.13 7.40 33.87
N HIS A 714 -3.91 7.93 33.78
CA HIS A 714 -3.66 9.28 33.29
C HIS A 714 -3.02 9.26 31.90
N LEU A 715 -3.68 9.89 30.94
CA LEU A 715 -3.18 10.12 29.60
C LEU A 715 -2.51 11.49 29.52
N THR A 716 -1.28 11.53 29.04
CA THR A 716 -0.61 12.76 28.62
C THR A 716 -0.57 12.79 27.10
N LEU A 717 -1.26 13.75 26.51
CA LEU A 717 -1.43 13.91 25.07
C LEU A 717 -0.64 15.13 24.62
N THR A 718 0.05 15.03 23.48
CA THR A 718 0.65 16.19 22.80
C THR A 718 0.03 16.29 21.42
N ALA A 719 -0.76 17.33 21.19
CA ALA A 719 -1.54 17.54 19.98
C ALA A 719 -1.00 18.72 19.15
N SER A 720 -1.12 18.61 17.83
CA SER A 720 -0.76 19.63 16.84
C SER A 720 -1.73 19.57 15.66
N ALA A 721 -2.02 20.71 15.04
CA ALA A 721 -2.96 20.85 13.92
C ALA A 721 -2.46 21.95 12.97
N GLY A 722 -1.73 21.56 11.92
CA GLY A 722 -1.03 22.51 11.05
C GLY A 722 -0.04 23.41 11.80
N GLU A 723 0.43 24.47 11.14
CA GLU A 723 1.28 25.51 11.75
C GLU A 723 0.46 26.69 12.31
N GLU A 724 -0.83 26.78 11.96
CA GLU A 724 -1.69 27.93 12.26
C GLU A 724 -2.30 27.89 13.66
N TRP A 725 -2.51 26.69 14.23
CA TRP A 725 -3.23 26.52 15.50
C TRP A 725 -2.28 26.22 16.66
N ALA A 726 -2.47 26.91 17.77
CA ALA A 726 -1.69 26.67 18.98
C ALA A 726 -2.02 25.28 19.56
N GLY A 727 -1.14 24.31 19.33
CA GLY A 727 -1.20 22.99 19.97
C GLY A 727 -0.47 22.94 21.31
N GLY A 728 -0.28 21.73 21.85
CA GLY A 728 0.47 21.57 23.09
C GLY A 728 0.20 20.27 23.83
N ARG A 729 0.61 20.25 25.11
CA ARG A 729 0.36 19.13 26.02
C ARG A 729 -0.95 19.31 26.77
N ALA A 730 -1.73 18.24 26.88
CA ALA A 730 -2.93 18.18 27.71
C ALA A 730 -3.02 16.83 28.44
N GLY A 731 -3.72 16.83 29.58
CA GLY A 731 -3.94 15.65 30.41
C GLY A 731 -5.40 15.19 30.36
N LEU A 732 -5.62 13.88 30.37
CA LEU A 732 -6.94 13.27 30.55
C LEU A 732 -6.87 12.16 31.60
N ALA A 733 -7.92 12.02 32.40
CA ALA A 733 -8.09 10.92 33.34
C ALA A 733 -9.14 9.95 32.82
N ILE A 734 -8.83 8.65 32.83
CA ILE A 734 -9.74 7.57 32.44
C ILE A 734 -9.88 6.62 33.62
N THR A 735 -11.05 6.59 34.24
CA THR A 735 -11.35 5.71 35.38
C THR A 735 -12.10 4.47 34.92
N TRP A 736 -11.64 3.29 35.35
CA TRP A 736 -12.20 2.00 34.95
C TRP A 736 -12.44 1.09 36.18
N PRO A 737 -13.48 0.23 36.23
CA PRO A 737 -14.45 -0.08 35.16
C PRO A 737 -15.58 0.94 35.04
N ALA A 738 -15.92 1.27 33.80
CA ALA A 738 -17.08 2.07 33.46
C ALA A 738 -18.39 1.28 33.60
N ARG A 739 -19.43 1.92 34.16
CA ARG A 739 -20.78 1.33 34.27
C ARG A 739 -21.82 2.29 33.67
N PRO A 740 -22.65 1.86 32.72
CA PRO A 740 -23.77 2.68 32.24
C PRO A 740 -24.74 2.99 33.38
N ASP A 741 -25.20 4.23 33.50
CA ASP A 741 -26.08 4.64 34.61
C ASP A 741 -27.05 5.78 34.25
N ALA A 742 -28.01 5.48 33.38
CA ALA A 742 -29.03 6.45 32.98
C ALA A 742 -29.98 6.85 34.13
N ALA A 743 -30.11 6.01 35.17
CA ALA A 743 -30.94 6.31 36.33
C ALA A 743 -30.33 7.47 37.15
N LEU A 744 -29.02 7.44 37.39
CA LEU A 744 -28.32 8.49 38.12
C LEU A 744 -28.41 9.85 37.42
N LEU A 745 -28.37 9.91 36.08
CA LEU A 745 -28.57 11.18 35.36
C LEU A 745 -29.98 11.75 35.58
N ARG A 746 -31.02 10.91 35.54
CA ARG A 746 -32.40 11.35 35.81
C ARG A 746 -32.58 11.82 37.25
N GLU A 747 -31.96 11.13 38.20
CA GLU A 747 -31.92 11.56 39.61
C GLU A 747 -31.24 12.93 39.73
N THR A 748 -30.08 13.11 39.09
CA THR A 748 -29.30 14.36 39.09
C THR A 748 -30.14 15.53 38.56
N VAL A 749 -30.78 15.34 37.40
CA VAL A 749 -31.67 16.34 36.81
C VAL A 749 -32.87 16.63 37.72
N GLY A 750 -33.42 15.60 38.38
CA GLY A 750 -34.48 15.75 39.38
C GLY A 750 -34.06 16.57 40.60
N ALA A 751 -32.86 16.33 41.13
CA ALA A 751 -32.28 17.06 42.26
C ALA A 751 -32.00 18.52 41.88
N MET A 752 -31.38 18.75 40.72
CA MET A 752 -31.10 20.09 40.20
C MET A 752 -32.39 20.89 39.97
N LYS A 753 -33.47 20.30 39.43
CA LYS A 753 -34.77 21.00 39.26
C LYS A 753 -35.38 21.51 40.58
N LYS A 754 -35.03 20.89 41.71
CA LYS A 754 -35.51 21.25 43.04
C LYS A 754 -34.62 22.29 43.73
N ALA A 755 -33.42 22.56 43.24
CA ALA A 755 -32.52 23.54 43.82
C ALA A 755 -33.05 24.97 43.58
N PRO A 756 -33.44 25.72 44.64
CA PRO A 756 -34.11 27.00 44.49
C PRO A 756 -33.17 28.07 43.94
N ARG A 757 -31.95 28.19 44.47
CA ARG A 757 -30.88 29.07 44.00
C ARG A 757 -29.51 28.50 44.35
N PHE A 758 -28.52 28.81 43.52
CA PHE A 758 -27.09 28.59 43.78
C PHE A 758 -26.26 29.59 42.98
N THR A 759 -25.00 29.75 43.36
CA THR A 759 -24.03 30.56 42.61
C THR A 759 -23.19 29.64 41.74
N LEU A 760 -23.25 29.87 40.43
CA LEU A 760 -22.44 29.18 39.43
C LEU A 760 -21.14 29.97 39.21
N HIS A 761 -20.02 29.35 39.52
CA HIS A 761 -18.68 29.86 39.23
C HIS A 761 -18.19 29.24 37.92
N GLU A 762 -18.18 30.00 36.83
CA GLU A 762 -17.85 29.53 35.48
C GLU A 762 -16.54 30.11 34.97
N LEU A 763 -15.70 29.26 34.40
CA LEU A 763 -14.50 29.61 33.65
C LEU A 763 -14.64 29.05 32.24
N VAL A 764 -14.36 29.87 31.22
CA VAL A 764 -14.46 29.48 29.80
C VAL A 764 -13.19 29.86 29.07
N THR A 765 -12.57 28.89 28.41
CA THR A 765 -11.40 29.12 27.56
C THR A 765 -11.52 28.45 26.19
N SER A 766 -11.11 29.16 25.15
CA SER A 766 -10.93 28.59 23.80
C SER A 766 -9.47 28.23 23.52
N ASN A 767 -8.54 28.75 24.32
CA ASN A 767 -7.10 28.55 24.20
C ASN A 767 -6.47 28.34 25.58
N THR A 768 -6.15 27.09 25.92
CA THR A 768 -5.60 26.75 27.25
C THR A 768 -4.16 27.27 27.48
N THR A 769 -3.48 27.79 26.45
CA THR A 769 -2.19 28.47 26.64
C THR A 769 -2.32 29.84 27.32
N LEU A 770 -3.51 30.44 27.27
CA LEU A 770 -3.83 31.73 27.89
C LEU A 770 -4.47 31.57 29.29
N GLY A 771 -4.62 30.33 29.79
CA GLY A 771 -5.32 30.00 31.03
C GLY A 771 -6.76 29.54 30.81
N LEU A 772 -7.53 29.47 31.91
CA LEU A 772 -8.92 28.97 31.92
C LEU A 772 -9.98 30.06 31.65
N GLY A 773 -9.55 31.30 31.39
CA GLY A 773 -10.42 32.45 31.21
C GLY A 773 -10.78 33.15 32.52
N ASP A 774 -11.63 34.17 32.42
CA ASP A 774 -12.06 34.98 33.56
C ASP A 774 -13.20 34.29 34.33
N LEU A 775 -13.12 34.33 35.65
CA LEU A 775 -14.14 33.75 36.54
C LEU A 775 -15.42 34.59 36.48
N LYS A 776 -16.52 33.98 36.04
CA LYS A 776 -17.85 34.56 36.09
C LYS A 776 -18.65 33.95 37.23
N GLN A 777 -19.37 34.79 37.97
CA GLN A 777 -20.27 34.35 39.03
C GLN A 777 -21.70 34.67 38.62
N LEU A 778 -22.54 33.65 38.55
CA LEU A 778 -23.90 33.75 38.03
C LEU A 778 -24.87 33.16 39.07
N PRO A 779 -25.63 33.98 39.81
CA PRO A 779 -26.71 33.48 40.64
C PRO A 779 -27.84 32.97 39.73
N ILE A 780 -28.18 31.69 39.81
CA ILE A 780 -29.15 31.05 38.92
C ILE A 780 -29.98 30.00 39.67
N THR A 781 -31.18 29.71 39.18
CA THR A 781 -31.99 28.60 39.66
C THR A 781 -31.65 27.30 38.93
N GLY A 782 -31.92 26.15 39.54
CA GLY A 782 -31.65 24.87 38.87
C GLY A 782 -32.49 24.63 37.62
N LYS A 783 -33.69 25.22 37.52
CA LYS A 783 -34.54 25.12 36.32
C LYS A 783 -33.98 25.93 35.16
N GLU A 784 -33.51 27.15 35.42
CA GLU A 784 -32.89 28.02 34.41
C GLU A 784 -31.58 27.41 33.89
N PHE A 785 -30.74 26.89 34.80
CA PHE A 785 -29.51 26.20 34.43
C PHE A 785 -29.80 25.00 33.52
N LEU A 786 -30.67 24.08 33.94
CA LEU A 786 -30.98 22.88 33.15
C LEU A 786 -31.65 23.18 31.80
N ALA A 787 -32.28 24.35 31.63
CA ALA A 787 -32.85 24.73 30.34
C ALA A 787 -31.77 25.04 29.28
N ALA A 788 -30.56 25.40 29.70
CA ALA A 788 -29.43 25.66 28.81
C ALA A 788 -28.54 24.42 28.56
N GLU A 789 -28.71 23.36 29.35
CA GLU A 789 -27.83 22.18 29.30
C GLU A 789 -28.35 21.07 28.40
N PRO A 790 -27.47 20.40 27.62
CA PRO A 790 -27.87 19.35 26.68
C PRO A 790 -28.44 18.10 27.36
N TYR A 791 -28.15 17.92 28.64
CA TYR A 791 -28.65 16.81 29.46
C TYR A 791 -29.86 17.20 30.32
N GLY A 792 -30.40 18.42 30.18
CA GLY A 792 -31.51 18.95 30.99
C GLY A 792 -32.81 18.12 30.94
N SER A 793 -32.99 17.31 29.90
CA SER A 793 -34.09 16.35 29.77
C SER A 793 -33.90 15.07 30.60
N GLY A 794 -32.70 14.84 31.18
CA GLY A 794 -32.34 13.60 31.86
C GLY A 794 -31.89 12.48 30.93
N THR A 795 -31.49 12.81 29.70
CA THR A 795 -31.03 11.84 28.69
C THR A 795 -29.76 12.33 27.99
N ALA A 796 -28.82 11.43 27.71
CA ALA A 796 -27.67 11.67 26.86
C ALA A 796 -27.33 10.41 26.04
N PRO A 797 -26.67 10.53 24.87
CA PRO A 797 -26.29 9.38 24.04
C PRO A 797 -25.35 8.38 24.76
N VAL A 798 -24.42 8.90 25.56
CA VAL A 798 -23.51 8.11 26.41
C VAL A 798 -23.63 8.62 27.83
N ILE A 799 -23.87 7.71 28.78
CA ILE A 799 -23.98 8.00 30.20
C ILE A 799 -23.20 6.94 30.97
N THR A 800 -22.15 7.34 31.67
CA THR A 800 -21.25 6.42 32.36
C THR A 800 -21.00 6.91 33.78
N ARG A 801 -21.35 6.09 34.76
CA ARG A 801 -20.92 6.28 36.13
C ARG A 801 -19.46 5.86 36.28
N LEU A 802 -18.66 6.75 36.85
CA LEU A 802 -17.27 6.51 37.17
C LEU A 802 -17.13 6.14 38.66
N PRO A 803 -16.27 5.16 39.00
CA PRO A 803 -15.84 4.96 40.37
C PRO A 803 -15.16 6.23 40.91
N ASP A 804 -15.37 6.55 42.18
CA ASP A 804 -14.65 7.62 42.87
C ASP A 804 -14.12 7.10 44.21
N ASP A 805 -12.88 7.45 44.53
CA ASP A 805 -12.19 7.02 45.75
C ASP A 805 -12.58 7.90 46.96
N ASN A 806 -13.13 9.09 46.72
CA ASN A 806 -13.50 10.08 47.74
C ASN A 806 -14.98 10.04 48.15
N GLY A 807 -15.75 9.08 47.62
CA GLY A 807 -17.17 8.91 47.94
C GLY A 807 -18.15 9.80 47.18
N HIS A 808 -17.68 10.68 46.27
CA HIS A 808 -18.58 11.44 45.40
C HIS A 808 -19.14 10.55 44.28
N ARG A 809 -20.35 10.87 43.82
CA ARG A 809 -20.93 10.17 42.66
C ARG A 809 -20.49 10.92 41.40
N ARG A 810 -19.78 10.25 40.49
CA ARG A 810 -19.30 10.86 39.23
C ARG A 810 -20.01 10.31 38.00
N LEU A 811 -20.40 11.20 37.08
CA LEU A 811 -21.05 10.88 35.81
C LEU A 811 -20.25 11.50 34.66
N ALA A 812 -19.85 10.68 33.69
CA ALA A 812 -19.30 11.12 32.43
C ALA A 812 -20.36 10.96 31.32
N LEU A 813 -20.61 12.04 30.58
CA LEU A 813 -21.58 12.12 29.49
C LEU A 813 -20.88 12.43 28.17
N ALA A 814 -21.44 11.96 27.07
CA ALA A 814 -21.00 12.42 25.75
C ALA A 814 -22.13 12.53 24.73
N TYR A 815 -21.90 13.49 23.84
CA TYR A 815 -22.69 13.86 22.68
C TYR A 815 -21.76 13.76 21.46
N PRO A 816 -21.59 12.54 20.91
CA PRO A 816 -20.53 12.29 19.93
C PRO A 816 -20.72 13.03 18.61
N ALA A 817 -21.96 13.32 18.21
CA ALA A 817 -22.24 14.04 16.97
C ALA A 817 -21.81 15.52 17.06
N GLU A 818 -21.85 16.06 18.27
CA GLU A 818 -21.45 17.43 18.61
C GLU A 818 -19.98 17.53 19.07
N HIS A 819 -19.28 16.39 19.17
CA HIS A 819 -17.96 16.25 19.81
C HIS A 819 -17.90 16.88 21.22
N THR A 820 -19.00 16.79 21.97
CA THR A 820 -19.09 17.34 23.33
C THR A 820 -19.00 16.23 24.37
N GLN A 821 -18.22 16.46 25.43
CA GLN A 821 -18.09 15.57 26.60
C GLN A 821 -18.32 16.37 27.87
N LEU A 822 -18.94 15.76 28.87
CA LEU A 822 -19.15 16.36 30.18
C LEU A 822 -18.71 15.40 31.29
N ASP A 823 -18.10 15.95 32.34
CA ASP A 823 -17.77 15.24 33.58
C ASP A 823 -18.46 15.97 34.74
N LEU A 824 -19.34 15.26 35.43
CA LEU A 824 -20.15 15.76 36.53
C LEU A 824 -19.72 15.08 37.82
N THR A 825 -19.42 15.87 38.84
CA THR A 825 -19.23 15.38 40.22
C THR A 825 -20.43 15.81 41.05
N LEU A 826 -21.04 14.85 41.75
CA LEU A 826 -22.29 15.05 42.49
C LEU A 826 -22.08 14.96 44.00
N ASP A 827 -22.91 15.68 44.75
CA ASP A 827 -23.03 15.54 46.19
C ASP A 827 -23.86 14.30 46.59
N GLU A 828 -24.00 14.07 47.89
CA GLU A 828 -24.78 12.95 48.44
C GLU A 828 -26.25 13.02 48.03
N THR A 829 -26.81 14.22 47.87
CA THR A 829 -28.21 14.46 47.46
C THR A 829 -28.44 14.38 45.94
N GLY A 830 -27.37 14.21 45.15
CA GLY A 830 -27.41 14.12 43.69
C GLY A 830 -27.36 15.46 42.98
N ARG A 831 -27.04 16.56 43.68
CA ARG A 831 -26.82 17.87 43.07
C ARG A 831 -25.40 17.95 42.51
N ILE A 832 -25.22 18.75 41.46
CA ILE A 832 -23.92 18.91 40.79
C ILE A 832 -23.04 19.81 41.65
N LEU A 833 -21.83 19.36 42.00
CA LEU A 833 -20.82 20.19 42.68
C LEU A 833 -19.84 20.79 41.67
N HIS A 834 -19.41 19.98 40.70
CA HIS A 834 -18.45 20.38 39.67
C HIS A 834 -18.90 19.83 38.32
N GLU A 835 -18.74 20.64 37.28
CA GLU A 835 -18.91 20.26 35.89
C GLU A 835 -17.70 20.67 35.07
N THR A 836 -17.22 19.78 34.21
CA THR A 836 -16.31 20.13 33.12
C THR A 836 -16.96 19.74 31.80
N LEU A 837 -17.25 20.73 30.96
CA LEU A 837 -17.78 20.56 29.63
C LEU A 837 -16.69 20.87 28.61
N THR A 838 -16.38 19.90 27.76
CA THR A 838 -15.48 20.07 26.62
C THR A 838 -16.29 20.02 25.34
N ALA A 839 -16.23 21.10 24.56
CA ALA A 839 -16.82 21.20 23.23
C ALA A 839 -15.72 21.45 22.17
N PRO A 840 -16.03 21.40 20.86
CA PRO A 840 -15.04 21.58 19.79
C PRO A 840 -14.18 22.83 19.92
N ASN A 841 -14.77 23.93 20.42
CA ASN A 841 -14.14 25.26 20.44
C ASN A 841 -13.89 25.81 21.85
N HIS A 842 -14.45 25.21 22.89
CA HIS A 842 -14.34 25.73 24.25
C HIS A 842 -14.25 24.63 25.30
N LEU A 843 -13.52 24.93 26.37
CA LEU A 843 -13.50 24.19 27.62
C LEU A 843 -14.16 25.06 28.67
N VAL A 844 -15.18 24.53 29.32
CA VAL A 844 -15.95 25.20 30.37
C VAL A 844 -15.81 24.40 31.65
N THR A 845 -15.35 25.03 32.72
CA THR A 845 -15.31 24.43 34.06
C THR A 845 -16.20 25.23 34.98
N ARG A 846 -17.07 24.54 35.71
CA ARG A 846 -18.09 25.12 36.55
C ARG A 846 -18.06 24.51 37.94
N THR A 847 -18.15 25.36 38.95
CA THR A 847 -18.31 24.97 40.36
C THR A 847 -19.63 25.54 40.88
N PHE A 848 -20.40 24.72 41.56
CA PHE A 848 -21.73 25.06 42.06
C PHE A 848 -21.67 25.24 43.57
N VAL A 849 -22.03 26.44 44.04
CA VAL A 849 -22.07 26.76 45.48
C VAL A 849 -23.51 26.95 45.90
N TYR A 850 -23.99 26.02 46.72
CA TYR A 850 -25.33 26.06 47.30
C TYR A 850 -25.30 26.81 48.64
N PRO A 851 -26.35 27.59 48.97
CA PRO A 851 -26.47 28.21 50.28
C PRO A 851 -26.54 27.15 51.39
N GLU A 852 -25.93 27.44 52.54
CA GLU A 852 -25.99 26.55 53.70
C GLU A 852 -27.42 26.46 54.22
N THR A 853 -27.83 25.25 54.62
CA THR A 853 -29.14 24.98 55.23
C THR A 853 -29.20 25.62 56.62
N GLY A 854 -29.45 26.93 56.69
CA GLY A 854 -29.49 27.70 57.94
C GLY A 854 -29.78 29.20 57.80
N GLU A 855 -29.60 29.80 56.62
CA GLU A 855 -29.81 31.25 56.40
C GLU A 855 -31.21 31.61 55.85
N GLU A 856 -32.25 30.80 56.10
CA GLU A 856 -33.65 31.20 55.81
C GLU A 856 -34.31 31.96 56.99
N GLY A 857 -33.53 32.49 57.92
CA GLY A 857 -34.05 33.23 59.07
C GLY A 857 -33.22 34.45 59.40
N HIS A 858 -33.37 35.51 58.61
CA HIS A 858 -33.47 36.91 59.04
C HIS A 858 -33.23 37.85 57.86
N GLU A 859 -34.30 38.33 57.25
CA GLU A 859 -34.37 39.74 56.82
C GLU A 859 -35.84 40.16 56.69
N HIS A 860 -36.15 41.23 57.42
CA HIS A 860 -37.42 41.93 57.51
C HIS A 860 -37.42 43.14 56.58
#